data_AF-A0A6A6Y4D8-F1
#
_entry.id   AF-A0A6A6Y4D8-F1
#
_cell.length_a   1.000
_cell.length_b   1.000
_cell.length_c   1.000
_cell.angle_alpha   90.00
_cell.angle_beta   90.00
_cell.angle_gamma   90.00
#
_symmetry.space_group_name_H-M   'P 1'
#
loop_
_entity.id
_entity.type
_entity.pdbx_description
1 polymer ?
#
loop_
_entity_poly.entity_id
_entity_poly.type
_entity_poly.pdbx_seq_one_letter_code
_entity_poly.pdbx_strand_id
1 'polypeptide(L)'
;MPGSERFNPDFTQSVIDAMGPKTDPRTREIMASLITHLHDFTREVELTIDEWMAGVKFINLIGQTSTATRNEAHRISDVVGLESLVDEIAHKHINENGEEPTSSSILGPFWSPNAPFRENGGSIIINPPPNGQKTLMHGVITDLDTKKPIPGAVIDIWQASANGKYDFQDPENQAPNNLRGKFRSNEKGEYWFYCLKPTAYSLPTDGAAGALFRALDRHPMRPAHIHLMMTAEGYKPVTTQLYPRDDPYVSNDTVFAVKDDLLIDFHPSKDPNAKLDLEYNIRLAPREVNTAPLEGQRTTTSTMRLPYAPKTPPSPSLEPIYSRIAARRAPRPLIPLDLALLHSPPVADGWNSFIGALRIQTQLDGSIRELAISRVAVLNSAVHEWNSHAPLAFKAGITAEGLATVLRGEEVGKGGKGGEGGLTEREWAVVAYTDQMTRGVVVDEGVFGELKKWLGERDVVELTAVVAGYNCKPAFTPLNTRRAASSKHPKGFVPPTKEDLNELRESVQEFTRREIPEDLAQKTDHTNAFPNEIWPKLGEAGFLGVTADEAYGGLGMGYQAHCVIMEEISRASGSIALSYAAHSQLCVNQFMLNGSPEQKAKYLPGLIAGEKIGALAMSEHSAGSDVVSMKMTAKEVDGGYLLNGTKMWITNGPDAHYIIVYAKTVPDAASKGITAFIVETTTKGFSCAKKLDKLGMRGSNTGELVFDDVFVPKENVLGALNKGVRVLMEGLDLERLVLSAGPLGLMQAALDITLPYTHTRKQFNTPIAHNQLVQGKLADMYTKYKAASSYTHAVAAAVDNGSPILTQDCAGAILYAAERATECALDAIQLMGGMGYMNEVPAGRLLRDAKLYEIGAGTSEVRRMVIGRAFNKEYRE
;
A
#
# COMPACT_ATOMS: atom_id res chain seq x y z
N MET A 1 36.41 -13.76 36.97
CA MET A 1 35.37 -14.37 36.12
C MET A 1 35.15 -13.43 34.94
N PRO A 2 34.99 -13.92 33.71
CA PRO A 2 34.64 -13.09 32.56
C PRO A 2 33.35 -12.33 32.89
N GLY A 3 33.34 -11.03 32.65
CA GLY A 3 32.31 -10.10 33.13
C GLY A 3 30.92 -10.44 32.58
N SER A 4 29.90 -10.33 33.43
CA SER A 4 28.51 -10.44 33.01
C SER A 4 28.19 -9.34 32.00
N GLU A 5 27.88 -9.71 30.77
CA GLU A 5 27.37 -8.73 29.80
C GLU A 5 26.04 -8.14 30.32
N ARG A 6 25.93 -6.81 30.27
CA ARG A 6 24.78 -6.05 30.80
C ARG A 6 23.48 -6.34 30.02
N PHE A 7 23.60 -6.80 28.78
CA PHE A 7 22.49 -7.12 27.88
C PHE A 7 22.72 -8.51 27.26
N ASN A 8 21.67 -9.12 26.73
CA ASN A 8 21.75 -10.47 26.15
C ASN A 8 22.70 -10.50 24.92
N PRO A 9 23.83 -11.24 24.97
CA PRO A 9 24.77 -11.34 23.84
C PRO A 9 24.15 -12.00 22.61
N ASP A 10 23.19 -12.92 22.81
CA ASP A 10 22.71 -13.82 21.76
C ASP A 10 21.53 -13.25 20.96
N PHE A 11 20.98 -12.09 21.39
CA PHE A 11 19.77 -11.51 20.80
C PHE A 11 19.95 -11.16 19.32
N THR A 12 21.06 -10.49 18.98
CA THR A 12 21.36 -10.10 17.59
C THR A 12 21.49 -11.31 16.67
N GLN A 13 22.19 -12.35 17.12
CA GLN A 13 22.36 -13.57 16.34
C GLN A 13 21.03 -14.31 16.15
N SER A 14 20.17 -14.34 17.18
CA SER A 14 18.83 -14.93 17.09
C SER A 14 17.96 -14.27 16.02
N VAL A 15 18.07 -12.94 15.85
CA VAL A 15 17.36 -12.19 14.80
C VAL A 15 17.92 -12.47 13.41
N ILE A 16 19.24 -12.62 13.29
CA ILE A 16 19.90 -12.99 12.02
C ILE A 16 19.53 -14.41 11.60
N ASP A 17 19.49 -15.35 12.55
CA ASP A 17 19.18 -16.76 12.31
C ASP A 17 17.71 -16.97 11.94
N ALA A 18 16.82 -16.06 12.32
CA ALA A 18 15.42 -16.04 11.89
C ALA A 18 15.24 -15.78 10.38
N MET A 19 16.28 -15.34 9.65
CA MET A 19 16.22 -15.23 8.20
C MET A 19 16.06 -16.60 7.55
N GLY A 20 14.89 -16.85 6.96
CA GLY A 20 14.52 -18.13 6.36
C GLY A 20 15.45 -18.59 5.24
N PRO A 21 15.53 -19.90 4.93
CA PRO A 21 16.54 -20.50 4.06
C PRO A 21 16.51 -20.01 2.59
N LYS A 22 15.46 -19.30 2.19
CA LYS A 22 15.29 -18.74 0.83
C LYS A 22 15.87 -17.34 0.65
N THR A 23 16.33 -16.67 1.72
CA THR A 23 16.98 -15.36 1.60
C THR A 23 18.23 -15.49 0.74
N ASP A 24 18.32 -14.70 -0.33
CA ASP A 24 19.47 -14.77 -1.22
C ASP A 24 20.75 -14.42 -0.45
N PRO A 25 21.92 -14.98 -0.83
CA PRO A 25 23.14 -14.81 -0.06
C PRO A 25 23.59 -13.36 0.11
N ARG A 26 23.29 -12.47 -0.85
CA ARG A 26 23.69 -11.06 -0.76
C ARG A 26 22.76 -10.29 0.17
N THR A 27 21.45 -10.51 0.09
CA THR A 27 20.50 -9.94 1.04
C THR A 27 20.76 -10.47 2.43
N ARG A 28 21.07 -11.76 2.59
CA ARG A 28 21.45 -12.33 3.90
C ARG A 28 22.69 -11.64 4.46
N GLU A 29 23.72 -11.43 3.64
CA GLU A 29 24.94 -10.71 4.02
C GLU A 29 24.64 -9.25 4.41
N ILE A 30 23.90 -8.52 3.57
CA ILE A 30 23.54 -7.11 3.81
C ILE A 30 22.67 -6.98 5.06
N MET A 31 21.61 -7.79 5.18
CA MET A 31 20.67 -7.72 6.30
C MET A 31 21.30 -8.20 7.59
N ALA A 32 22.13 -9.24 7.57
CA ALA A 32 22.90 -9.64 8.76
C ALA A 32 23.81 -8.50 9.23
N SER A 33 24.53 -7.87 8.31
CA SER A 33 25.40 -6.72 8.60
C SER A 33 24.61 -5.54 9.15
N LEU A 34 23.49 -5.18 8.50
CA LEU A 34 22.61 -4.08 8.94
C LEU A 34 22.04 -4.35 10.33
N ILE A 35 21.49 -5.54 10.57
CA ILE A 35 20.93 -5.94 11.87
C ILE A 35 22.02 -5.86 12.95
N THR A 36 23.21 -6.37 12.64
CA THR A 36 24.36 -6.32 13.55
C THR A 36 24.70 -4.88 13.92
N HIS A 37 24.97 -4.04 12.92
CA HIS A 37 25.37 -2.65 13.15
C HIS A 37 24.27 -1.81 13.81
N LEU A 38 23.00 -2.05 13.49
CA LEU A 38 21.88 -1.35 14.12
C LEU A 38 21.72 -1.74 15.59
N HIS A 39 21.80 -3.03 15.90
CA HIS A 39 21.74 -3.52 17.28
C HIS A 39 22.96 -3.07 18.09
N ASP A 40 24.14 -3.07 17.48
CA ASP A 40 25.38 -2.60 18.11
C ASP A 40 25.29 -1.11 18.41
N PHE A 41 24.85 -0.29 17.45
CA PHE A 41 24.58 1.13 17.68
C PHE A 41 23.58 1.34 18.82
N THR A 42 22.47 0.60 18.81
CA THR A 42 21.41 0.69 19.84
C THR A 42 21.97 0.37 21.23
N ARG A 43 22.85 -0.63 21.33
CA ARG A 43 23.53 -0.99 22.59
C ARG A 43 24.59 0.03 22.99
N GLU A 44 25.36 0.54 22.02
CA GLU A 44 26.42 1.53 22.22
C GLU A 44 25.89 2.82 22.83
N VAL A 45 24.75 3.31 22.33
CA VAL A 45 24.12 4.53 22.82
C VAL A 45 23.12 4.29 23.95
N GLU A 46 22.92 3.03 24.36
CA GLU A 46 21.88 2.60 25.30
C GLU A 46 20.50 3.22 24.98
N LEU A 47 20.09 3.14 23.71
CA LEU A 47 18.94 3.88 23.17
C LEU A 47 17.67 3.67 24.01
N THR A 48 17.12 4.76 24.52
CA THR A 48 15.89 4.70 25.32
C THR A 48 14.66 4.55 24.44
N ILE A 49 13.53 4.15 25.04
CA ILE A 49 12.24 4.04 24.33
C ILE A 49 11.81 5.40 23.78
N ASP A 50 12.04 6.49 24.52
CA ASP A 50 11.64 7.84 24.08
C ASP A 50 12.49 8.32 22.89
N GLU A 51 13.81 8.04 22.90
CA GLU A 51 14.70 8.33 21.78
C GLU A 51 14.40 7.46 20.56
N TRP A 52 14.08 6.17 20.77
CA TRP A 52 13.57 5.29 19.72
C TRP A 52 12.29 5.85 19.09
N MET A 53 11.32 6.27 19.91
CA MET A 53 10.08 6.88 19.42
C MET A 53 10.31 8.22 18.73
N ALA A 54 11.31 9.00 19.14
CA ALA A 54 11.75 10.20 18.41
C ALA A 54 12.34 9.85 17.05
N GLY A 55 13.15 8.79 16.96
CA GLY A 55 13.65 8.23 15.70
C GLY A 55 12.54 7.75 14.77
N VAL A 56 11.53 7.04 15.29
CA VAL A 56 10.34 6.62 14.52
C VAL A 56 9.57 7.83 13.99
N LYS A 57 9.38 8.87 14.80
CA LYS A 57 8.75 10.13 14.36
C LYS A 57 9.56 10.82 13.26
N PHE A 58 10.89 10.80 13.36
CA PHE A 58 11.78 11.35 12.34
C PHE A 58 11.70 10.57 11.02
N ILE A 59 11.68 9.23 11.06
CA ILE A 59 11.49 8.39 9.86
C ILE A 59 10.12 8.65 9.22
N ASN A 60 9.06 8.79 10.01
CA ASN A 60 7.74 9.16 9.51
C ASN A 60 7.74 10.55 8.86
N LEU A 61 8.48 11.51 9.42
CA LEU A 61 8.62 12.85 8.84
C LEU A 61 9.27 12.79 7.45
N ILE A 62 10.25 11.90 7.21
CA ILE A 62 10.84 11.68 5.88
C ILE A 62 9.75 11.28 4.87
N GLY A 63 8.88 10.34 5.25
CA GLY A 63 7.76 9.92 4.40
C GLY A 63 6.73 11.03 4.17
N GLN A 64 6.37 11.78 5.20
CA GLN A 64 5.38 12.87 5.14
C GLN A 64 5.87 14.09 4.33
N THR A 65 7.18 14.33 4.30
CA THR A 65 7.79 15.46 3.59
C THR A 65 8.23 15.09 2.18
N SER A 66 8.21 13.81 1.82
CA SER A 66 8.47 13.35 0.46
C SER A 66 7.27 13.59 -0.45
N THR A 67 7.53 14.11 -1.65
CA THR A 67 6.53 14.33 -2.71
C THR A 67 7.03 13.72 -4.02
N ALA A 68 6.19 13.73 -5.06
CA ALA A 68 6.57 13.26 -6.40
C ALA A 68 7.79 13.98 -7.00
N THR A 69 8.11 15.19 -6.53
CA THR A 69 9.25 16.00 -7.00
C THR A 69 10.31 16.22 -5.93
N ARG A 70 10.16 15.59 -4.75
CA ARG A 70 11.01 15.77 -3.58
C ARG A 70 11.16 14.45 -2.84
N ASN A 71 12.30 13.77 -2.99
CA ASN A 71 12.60 12.57 -2.21
C ASN A 71 13.42 12.94 -0.97
N GLU A 72 12.80 12.97 0.20
CA GLU A 72 13.50 13.32 1.44
C GLU A 72 14.38 12.18 1.94
N ALA A 73 14.11 10.92 1.60
CA ALA A 73 14.99 9.81 1.97
C ALA A 73 16.36 9.91 1.28
N HIS A 74 16.38 10.26 -0.01
CA HIS A 74 17.61 10.52 -0.76
C HIS A 74 18.38 11.72 -0.17
N ARG A 75 17.68 12.80 0.19
CA ARG A 75 18.35 13.95 0.83
C ARG A 75 18.94 13.63 2.19
N ILE A 76 18.25 12.82 2.99
CA ILE A 76 18.79 12.39 4.29
C ILE A 76 20.06 11.55 4.08
N SER A 77 20.11 10.67 3.06
CA SER A 77 21.34 9.92 2.77
C SER A 77 22.52 10.83 2.41
N ASP A 78 22.26 11.95 1.74
CA ASP A 78 23.28 12.95 1.42
C ASP A 78 23.79 13.65 2.71
N VAL A 79 22.86 14.08 3.57
CA VAL A 79 23.17 14.81 4.81
C VAL A 79 23.93 13.97 5.84
N VAL A 80 23.80 12.64 5.80
CA VAL A 80 24.57 11.73 6.65
C VAL A 80 25.83 11.18 5.95
N GLY A 81 26.09 11.59 4.71
CA GLY A 81 27.28 11.20 3.93
C GLY A 81 27.24 9.79 3.35
N LEU A 82 26.09 9.12 3.37
CA LEU A 82 25.95 7.76 2.85
C LEU A 82 26.07 7.73 1.32
N GLU A 83 25.49 8.73 0.63
CA GLU A 83 25.57 8.86 -0.83
C GLU A 83 27.04 8.93 -1.28
N SER A 84 27.80 9.85 -0.70
CA SER A 84 29.19 10.09 -1.12
C SER A 84 30.09 8.90 -0.81
N LEU A 85 29.81 8.17 0.27
CA LEU A 85 30.49 6.92 0.59
C LEU A 85 30.15 5.81 -0.42
N VAL A 86 28.88 5.70 -0.84
CA VAL A 86 28.46 4.74 -1.87
C VAL A 86 29.12 5.06 -3.22
N ASP A 87 29.19 6.34 -3.59
CA ASP A 87 29.93 6.79 -4.78
C ASP A 87 31.40 6.42 -4.71
N GLU A 88 32.07 6.70 -3.59
CA GLU A 88 33.47 6.33 -3.38
C GLU A 88 33.68 4.82 -3.54
N ILE A 89 32.83 3.99 -2.92
CA ILE A 89 32.91 2.53 -3.05
C ILE A 89 32.71 2.07 -4.50
N ALA A 90 31.81 2.72 -5.25
CA ALA A 90 31.45 2.33 -6.60
C ALA A 90 32.48 2.77 -7.65
N HIS A 91 33.16 3.89 -7.43
CA HIS A 91 33.94 4.57 -8.48
C HIS A 91 35.40 4.86 -8.14
N LYS A 92 35.87 4.56 -6.91
CA LYS A 92 37.29 4.70 -6.58
C LYS A 92 38.12 3.71 -7.40
N HIS A 93 38.83 4.26 -8.37
CA HIS A 93 39.61 3.52 -9.35
C HIS A 93 41.03 4.07 -9.33
N ILE A 94 42.01 3.19 -9.15
CA ILE A 94 43.42 3.55 -9.11
C ILE A 94 44.08 2.64 -10.14
N ASN A 95 44.80 3.22 -11.11
CA ASN A 95 45.53 2.42 -12.09
C ASN A 95 46.80 1.81 -11.48
N GLU A 96 47.49 0.93 -12.20
CA GLU A 96 48.70 0.25 -11.71
C GLU A 96 49.84 1.22 -11.33
N ASN A 97 49.80 2.46 -11.82
CA ASN A 97 50.77 3.52 -11.53
C ASN A 97 50.36 4.42 -10.36
N GLY A 98 49.24 4.12 -9.69
CA GLY A 98 48.74 4.92 -8.56
C GLY A 98 47.96 6.18 -8.98
N GLU A 99 47.61 6.33 -10.25
CA GLU A 99 46.85 7.48 -10.75
C GLU A 99 45.33 7.22 -10.75
N GLU A 100 44.57 8.24 -10.42
CA GLU A 100 43.11 8.21 -10.36
C GLU A 100 42.49 8.90 -11.58
N PRO A 101 41.37 8.40 -12.14
CA PRO A 101 40.56 9.15 -13.07
C PRO A 101 39.96 10.38 -12.38
N THR A 102 39.29 11.25 -13.12
CA THR A 102 38.51 12.34 -12.51
C THR A 102 37.52 11.77 -11.49
N SER A 103 37.51 12.32 -10.27
CA SER A 103 36.59 11.85 -9.23
C SER A 103 35.13 12.00 -9.65
N SER A 104 34.33 10.98 -9.32
CA SER A 104 32.90 10.99 -9.56
C SER A 104 32.10 11.63 -8.42
N SER A 105 30.80 11.78 -8.65
CA SER A 105 29.74 12.05 -7.69
C SER A 105 28.45 11.41 -8.23
N ILE A 106 27.45 11.10 -7.39
CA ILE A 106 26.18 10.58 -7.92
C ILE A 106 25.45 11.64 -8.75
N LEU A 107 24.69 11.16 -9.73
CA LEU A 107 23.85 11.95 -10.60
C LEU A 107 22.79 12.69 -9.76
N GLY A 108 23.04 13.97 -9.51
CA GLY A 108 22.14 14.83 -8.74
C GLY A 108 20.74 14.97 -9.38
N PRO A 109 19.71 15.34 -8.60
CA PRO A 109 18.29 15.28 -9.00
C PRO A 109 17.89 16.31 -10.07
N PHE A 110 18.81 17.20 -10.45
CA PHE A 110 18.53 18.31 -11.37
C PHE A 110 19.10 18.09 -12.77
N TRP A 111 19.65 16.90 -13.07
CA TRP A 111 20.04 16.55 -14.43
C TRP A 111 18.81 16.45 -15.36
N SER A 112 18.96 16.85 -16.62
CA SER A 112 17.89 16.79 -17.61
C SER A 112 18.38 16.06 -18.86
N PRO A 113 17.72 14.97 -19.28
CA PRO A 113 18.10 14.28 -20.52
C PRO A 113 17.84 15.10 -21.78
N ASN A 114 16.95 16.10 -21.67
CA ASN A 114 16.54 16.97 -22.76
C ASN A 114 17.50 18.15 -23.01
N ALA A 115 18.64 18.20 -22.31
CA ALA A 115 19.66 19.19 -22.58
C ALA A 115 20.12 19.11 -24.06
N PRO A 116 20.11 20.23 -24.81
CA PRO A 116 20.38 20.22 -26.24
C PRO A 116 21.86 20.03 -26.53
N PHE A 117 22.17 19.36 -27.65
CA PHE A 117 23.51 19.44 -28.23
C PHE A 117 23.76 20.85 -28.76
N ARG A 118 24.95 21.37 -28.47
CA ARG A 118 25.44 22.68 -28.90
C ARG A 118 26.80 22.50 -29.58
N GLU A 119 27.14 23.44 -30.45
CA GLU A 119 28.46 23.46 -31.09
C GLU A 119 29.56 23.77 -30.08
N ASN A 120 30.73 23.16 -30.27
CA ASN A 120 31.92 23.47 -29.48
C ASN A 120 32.29 24.95 -29.68
N GLY A 121 32.44 25.70 -28.59
CA GLY A 121 32.53 27.17 -28.58
C GLY A 121 31.19 27.92 -28.39
N GLY A 122 30.08 27.19 -28.28
CA GLY A 122 28.77 27.74 -27.97
C GLY A 122 28.62 28.19 -26.51
N SER A 123 27.43 28.69 -26.17
CA SER A 123 27.07 29.15 -24.82
C SER A 123 25.90 28.34 -24.27
N ILE A 124 25.99 27.95 -22.99
CA ILE A 124 24.83 27.42 -22.25
C ILE A 124 23.98 28.53 -21.62
N ILE A 125 24.49 29.77 -21.60
CA ILE A 125 23.75 30.95 -21.14
C ILE A 125 22.76 31.35 -22.24
N ILE A 126 21.47 31.15 -21.99
CA ILE A 126 20.37 31.64 -22.84
C ILE A 126 19.88 32.98 -22.30
N ASN A 127 19.61 33.04 -21.00
CA ASN A 127 19.18 34.24 -20.29
C ASN A 127 20.34 34.70 -19.38
N PRO A 128 21.08 35.76 -19.75
CA PRO A 128 22.17 36.26 -18.93
C PRO A 128 21.63 36.94 -17.67
N PRO A 129 21.96 36.47 -16.46
CA PRO A 129 21.51 37.11 -15.23
C PRO A 129 22.32 38.39 -14.96
N PRO A 130 21.73 39.42 -14.29
CA PRO A 130 22.39 40.70 -14.06
C PRO A 130 23.77 40.62 -13.37
N ASN A 131 23.95 39.65 -12.46
CA ASN A 131 25.18 39.46 -11.69
C ASN A 131 26.00 38.24 -12.14
N GLY A 132 25.69 37.65 -13.30
CA GLY A 132 26.40 36.49 -13.82
C GLY A 132 27.82 36.82 -14.27
N GLN A 133 28.80 36.05 -13.81
CA GLN A 133 30.17 36.13 -14.29
C GLN A 133 30.38 35.12 -15.41
N LYS A 134 30.19 35.56 -16.65
CA LYS A 134 30.40 34.73 -17.84
C LYS A 134 31.84 34.22 -17.88
N THR A 135 31.97 32.90 -17.96
CA THR A 135 33.23 32.16 -17.88
C THR A 135 33.40 31.34 -19.15
N LEU A 136 34.59 31.40 -19.76
CA LEU A 136 35.01 30.45 -20.79
C LEU A 136 35.57 29.21 -20.09
N MET A 137 34.87 28.09 -20.19
CA MET A 137 35.35 26.82 -19.68
C MET A 137 35.93 26.01 -20.84
N HIS A 138 37.14 25.47 -20.66
CA HIS A 138 37.81 24.67 -21.69
C HIS A 138 38.74 23.62 -21.08
N GLY A 139 39.16 22.66 -21.90
CA GLY A 139 40.12 21.64 -21.50
C GLY A 139 40.18 20.48 -22.48
N VAL A 140 40.90 19.43 -22.10
CA VAL A 140 41.11 18.23 -22.91
C VAL A 140 40.60 16.98 -22.18
N ILE A 141 39.86 16.13 -22.90
CA ILE A 141 39.45 14.81 -22.41
C ILE A 141 40.47 13.77 -22.86
N THR A 142 41.06 13.07 -21.91
CA THR A 142 42.14 12.10 -22.14
C THR A 142 41.82 10.74 -21.53
N ASP A 143 42.40 9.71 -22.13
CA ASP A 143 42.44 8.36 -21.59
C ASP A 143 43.37 8.33 -20.36
N LEU A 144 42.89 7.77 -19.25
CA LEU A 144 43.64 7.65 -18.01
C LEU A 144 44.98 6.90 -18.20
N ASP A 145 44.99 5.83 -18.98
CA ASP A 145 46.11 4.92 -19.11
C ASP A 145 47.03 5.34 -20.27
N THR A 146 46.45 5.61 -21.44
CA THR A 146 47.26 5.93 -22.63
C THR A 146 47.65 7.41 -22.74
N LYS A 147 47.03 8.28 -21.94
CA LYS A 147 47.14 9.75 -22.00
C LYS A 147 46.77 10.36 -23.36
N LYS A 148 46.22 9.56 -24.28
CA LYS A 148 45.81 10.03 -25.60
C LYS A 148 44.50 10.82 -25.48
N PRO A 149 44.29 11.85 -26.31
CA PRO A 149 43.02 12.53 -26.36
C PRO A 149 41.88 11.62 -26.83
N ILE A 150 40.65 11.90 -26.40
CA ILE A 150 39.45 11.14 -26.75
C ILE A 150 38.54 12.00 -27.65
N PRO A 151 38.57 11.81 -28.98
CA PRO A 151 37.70 12.53 -29.90
C PRO A 151 36.23 12.14 -29.77
N GLY A 152 35.33 13.10 -29.99
CA GLY A 152 33.88 12.86 -30.03
C GLY A 152 33.22 12.52 -28.69
N ALA A 153 33.99 12.55 -27.59
CA ALA A 153 33.49 12.39 -26.23
C ALA A 153 32.48 13.49 -25.90
N VAL A 154 31.39 13.11 -25.23
CA VAL A 154 30.28 14.01 -24.91
C VAL A 154 30.47 14.56 -23.50
N ILE A 155 30.38 15.88 -23.35
CA ILE A 155 30.28 16.59 -22.07
C ILE A 155 28.87 17.14 -21.96
N ASP A 156 28.12 16.64 -21.00
CA ASP A 156 26.82 17.15 -20.58
C ASP A 156 27.01 18.04 -19.34
N ILE A 157 26.63 19.30 -19.43
CA ILE A 157 26.82 20.30 -18.37
C ILE A 157 25.48 20.89 -17.94
N TRP A 158 25.31 21.07 -16.63
CA TRP A 158 24.22 21.85 -16.04
C TRP A 158 24.67 22.56 -14.76
N GLN A 159 24.10 23.73 -14.51
CA GLN A 159 24.38 24.50 -13.29
C GLN A 159 23.21 25.42 -12.94
N ALA A 160 23.15 25.85 -11.69
CA ALA A 160 22.20 26.88 -11.26
C ALA A 160 22.58 28.25 -11.83
N SER A 161 21.58 29.12 -11.95
CA SER A 161 21.78 30.54 -12.29
C SER A 161 22.36 31.32 -11.10
N ALA A 162 22.71 32.59 -11.32
CA ALA A 162 23.31 33.47 -10.30
C ALA A 162 22.40 33.73 -9.08
N ASN A 163 21.13 33.32 -9.15
CA ASN A 163 20.18 33.36 -8.03
C ASN A 163 20.08 32.02 -7.27
N GLY A 164 20.93 31.03 -7.60
CA GLY A 164 20.94 29.72 -6.97
C GLY A 164 19.81 28.79 -7.42
N LYS A 165 19.06 29.13 -8.49
CA LYS A 165 17.95 28.32 -9.02
C LYS A 165 18.25 27.78 -10.40
N TYR A 166 17.83 26.56 -10.66
CA TYR A 166 17.80 25.98 -12.01
C TYR A 166 16.60 26.50 -12.81
N ASP A 167 16.66 26.36 -14.13
CA ASP A 167 15.64 26.81 -15.08
C ASP A 167 14.20 26.41 -14.69
N PHE A 168 13.96 25.16 -14.31
CA PHE A 168 12.62 24.69 -13.93
C PHE A 168 12.11 25.26 -12.59
N GLN A 169 13.00 25.80 -11.75
CA GLN A 169 12.66 26.41 -10.46
C GLN A 169 12.39 27.92 -10.58
N ASP A 170 12.66 28.50 -11.75
CA ASP A 170 12.54 29.92 -12.03
C ASP A 170 12.08 30.18 -13.47
N PRO A 171 10.94 29.59 -13.89
CA PRO A 171 10.46 29.65 -15.28
C PRO A 171 10.08 31.07 -15.72
N GLU A 172 9.88 31.99 -14.78
CA GLU A 172 9.56 33.40 -15.06
C GLU A 172 10.78 34.19 -15.54
N ASN A 173 11.99 33.80 -15.13
CA ASN A 173 13.23 34.52 -15.44
C ASN A 173 14.23 33.69 -16.28
N GLN A 174 13.98 32.39 -16.45
CA GLN A 174 14.86 31.48 -17.19
C GLN A 174 14.07 30.71 -18.26
N ALA A 175 14.55 30.73 -19.50
CA ALA A 175 14.03 29.87 -20.55
C ALA A 175 14.33 28.39 -20.26
N PRO A 176 13.52 27.45 -20.77
CA PRO A 176 13.82 26.02 -20.68
C PRO A 176 15.23 25.70 -21.22
N ASN A 177 15.97 24.86 -20.49
CA ASN A 177 17.36 24.52 -20.76
C ASN A 177 18.37 25.69 -20.66
N ASN A 178 18.02 26.79 -19.99
CA ASN A 178 19.02 27.79 -19.61
C ASN A 178 20.08 27.15 -18.71
N LEU A 179 21.36 27.43 -18.99
CA LEU A 179 22.52 26.87 -18.30
C LEU A 179 22.62 25.34 -18.38
N ARG A 180 22.12 24.77 -19.49
CA ARG A 180 22.25 23.34 -19.83
C ARG A 180 22.75 23.16 -21.26
N GLY A 181 23.57 22.13 -21.49
CA GLY A 181 23.98 21.77 -22.84
C GLY A 181 24.90 20.55 -22.93
N LYS A 182 24.93 19.94 -24.11
CA LYS A 182 25.83 18.85 -24.47
C LYS A 182 26.80 19.28 -25.55
N PHE A 183 28.08 18.99 -25.38
CA PHE A 183 29.14 19.33 -26.32
C PHE A 183 29.95 18.09 -26.69
N ARG A 184 30.56 18.09 -27.87
CA ARG A 184 31.47 17.02 -28.31
C ARG A 184 32.89 17.55 -28.39
N SER A 185 33.84 16.79 -27.87
CA SER A 185 35.26 17.07 -28.05
C SER A 185 35.68 16.97 -29.52
N ASN A 186 36.64 17.79 -29.93
CA ASN A 186 37.19 17.77 -31.29
C ASN A 186 38.18 16.60 -31.50
N GLU A 187 38.84 16.53 -32.67
CA GLU A 187 39.83 15.49 -33.00
C GLU A 187 41.03 15.43 -32.05
N LYS A 188 41.30 16.51 -31.32
CA LYS A 188 42.35 16.59 -30.30
C LYS A 188 41.81 16.38 -28.88
N GLY A 189 40.56 15.92 -28.73
CA GLY A 189 39.90 15.77 -27.43
C GLY A 189 39.58 17.08 -26.72
N GLU A 190 39.73 18.23 -27.39
CA GLU A 190 39.51 19.55 -26.80
C GLU A 190 38.02 19.91 -26.77
N TYR A 191 37.59 20.56 -25.69
CA TYR A 191 36.26 21.14 -25.55
C TYR A 191 36.37 22.59 -25.04
N TRP A 192 35.43 23.44 -25.44
CA TRP A 192 35.29 24.79 -24.90
C TRP A 192 33.85 25.29 -25.04
N PHE A 193 33.35 26.02 -24.06
CA PHE A 193 32.02 26.65 -24.10
C PHE A 193 31.91 27.76 -23.04
N TYR A 194 30.88 28.60 -23.16
CA TYR A 194 30.60 29.65 -22.19
C TYR A 194 29.56 29.23 -21.16
N CYS A 195 29.92 29.30 -19.88
CA CYS A 195 29.09 29.06 -18.71
C CYS A 195 29.14 30.27 -17.74
N LEU A 196 28.58 30.15 -16.54
CA LEU A 196 28.75 31.15 -15.47
C LEU A 196 29.66 30.59 -14.37
N LYS A 197 30.39 31.46 -13.67
CA LYS A 197 30.92 31.09 -12.34
C LYS A 197 29.73 30.69 -11.45
N PRO A 198 29.75 29.49 -10.83
CA PRO A 198 28.59 28.98 -10.10
C PRO A 198 28.35 29.78 -8.82
N THR A 199 27.16 29.62 -8.23
CA THR A 199 26.77 30.30 -6.98
C THR A 199 26.24 29.26 -5.99
N ALA A 200 26.60 29.41 -4.72
CA ALA A 200 26.09 28.59 -3.63
C ALA A 200 24.57 28.74 -3.46
N TYR A 201 23.91 27.69 -2.99
CA TYR A 201 22.46 27.71 -2.77
C TYR A 201 22.07 26.94 -1.51
N SER A 202 20.91 27.24 -0.95
CA SER A 202 20.40 26.55 0.23
C SER A 202 19.61 25.31 -0.16
N LEU A 203 19.81 24.21 0.57
CA LEU A 203 18.86 23.10 0.61
C LEU A 203 17.57 23.54 1.31
N PRO A 204 16.41 22.93 0.98
CA PRO A 204 15.16 23.19 1.69
C PRO A 204 15.24 22.84 3.18
N THR A 205 14.73 23.71 4.04
CA THR A 205 14.80 23.60 5.51
C THR A 205 13.45 23.30 6.18
N ASP A 206 12.41 23.13 5.36
CA ASP A 206 11.01 22.94 5.69
C ASP A 206 10.59 21.46 5.84
N GLY A 207 11.53 20.52 5.66
CA GLY A 207 11.28 19.07 5.73
C GLY A 207 12.18 18.32 6.72
N ALA A 208 12.26 16.99 6.56
CA ALA A 208 13.07 16.13 7.42
C ALA A 208 14.56 16.51 7.40
N ALA A 209 15.11 16.83 6.23
CA ALA A 209 16.49 17.33 6.11
C ALA A 209 16.69 18.62 6.92
N GLY A 210 15.72 19.53 6.88
CA GLY A 210 15.72 20.75 7.68
C GLY A 210 15.67 20.50 9.19
N ALA A 211 14.88 19.51 9.62
CA ALA A 211 14.85 19.10 11.02
C ALA A 211 16.20 18.50 11.46
N LEU A 212 16.84 17.71 10.59
CA LEU A 212 18.15 17.14 10.86
C LEU A 212 19.26 18.21 10.93
N PHE A 213 19.23 19.21 10.03
CA PHE A 213 20.16 20.35 10.09
C PHE A 213 20.09 21.06 11.44
N ARG A 214 18.88 21.33 11.94
CA ARG A 214 18.70 21.96 13.26
C ARG A 214 19.18 21.06 14.40
N ALA A 215 18.90 19.76 14.32
CA ALA A 215 19.32 18.81 15.35
C ALA A 215 20.85 18.64 15.43
N LEU A 216 21.54 18.74 14.28
CA LEU A 216 22.99 18.62 14.17
C LEU A 216 23.73 19.96 14.22
N ASP A 217 23.03 21.08 14.38
CA ASP A 217 23.58 22.44 14.29
C ASP A 217 24.39 22.69 12.99
N ARG A 218 23.83 22.28 11.86
CA ARG A 218 24.44 22.41 10.52
C ARG A 218 23.72 23.44 9.67
N HIS A 219 24.47 24.18 8.84
CA HIS A 219 23.87 25.07 7.84
C HIS A 219 23.32 24.27 6.65
N PRO A 220 22.32 24.79 5.92
CA PRO A 220 21.74 24.11 4.74
C PRO A 220 22.46 24.43 3.42
N MET A 221 23.51 25.25 3.44
CA MET A 221 24.17 25.75 2.23
C MET A 221 25.00 24.68 1.52
N ARG A 222 24.74 24.51 0.22
CA ARG A 222 25.59 23.79 -0.73
C ARG A 222 26.62 24.75 -1.31
N PRO A 223 27.92 24.36 -1.38
CA PRO A 223 28.94 25.16 -2.05
C PRO A 223 28.56 25.40 -3.51
N ALA A 224 29.01 26.51 -4.09
CA ALA A 224 28.86 26.76 -5.52
C ALA A 224 29.47 25.61 -6.35
N HIS A 225 28.77 25.11 -7.36
CA HIS A 225 29.32 24.06 -8.23
C HIS A 225 28.77 24.04 -9.66
N ILE A 226 29.56 23.44 -10.55
CA ILE A 226 29.20 23.07 -11.92
C ILE A 226 29.06 21.56 -11.99
N HIS A 227 27.97 21.04 -12.54
CA HIS A 227 27.86 19.60 -12.79
C HIS A 227 28.35 19.26 -14.20
N LEU A 228 29.07 18.15 -14.30
CA LEU A 228 29.50 17.58 -15.57
C LEU A 228 29.18 16.09 -15.59
N MET A 229 28.76 15.60 -16.75
CA MET A 229 28.69 14.18 -17.05
C MET A 229 29.40 13.93 -18.37
N MET A 230 30.38 13.02 -18.35
CA MET A 230 31.24 12.72 -19.48
C MET A 230 31.06 11.28 -19.93
N THR A 231 30.82 11.11 -21.23
CA THR A 231 30.61 9.79 -21.84
C THR A 231 31.40 9.67 -23.13
N ALA A 232 32.09 8.55 -23.31
CA ALA A 232 32.78 8.18 -24.54
C ALA A 232 32.66 6.67 -24.74
N GLU A 233 32.58 6.24 -26.01
CA GLU A 233 32.56 4.82 -26.36
C GLU A 233 33.85 4.13 -25.90
N GLY A 234 33.74 2.98 -25.23
CA GLY A 234 34.89 2.26 -24.67
C GLY A 234 35.36 2.73 -23.28
N TYR A 235 34.81 3.83 -22.74
CA TYR A 235 35.20 4.39 -21.44
C TYR A 235 34.11 4.26 -20.37
N LYS A 236 34.51 4.26 -19.10
CA LYS A 236 33.57 4.37 -17.98
C LYS A 236 33.02 5.80 -17.95
N PRO A 237 31.69 5.98 -17.91
CA PRO A 237 31.11 7.31 -17.76
C PRO A 237 31.46 7.86 -16.38
N VAL A 238 31.63 9.17 -16.29
CA VAL A 238 31.86 9.86 -15.01
C VAL A 238 30.88 11.02 -14.90
N THR A 239 30.23 11.11 -13.75
CA THR A 239 29.44 12.28 -13.36
C THR A 239 30.19 12.95 -12.21
N THR A 240 30.35 14.26 -12.23
CA THR A 240 31.14 14.99 -11.23
C THR A 240 30.60 16.39 -10.97
N GLN A 241 31.14 17.04 -9.94
CA GLN A 241 30.79 18.39 -9.50
C GLN A 241 32.07 19.19 -9.27
N LEU A 242 32.26 20.31 -9.95
CA LEU A 242 33.43 21.18 -9.79
C LEU A 242 33.12 22.36 -8.90
N TYR A 243 33.97 22.64 -7.93
CA TYR A 243 33.73 23.62 -6.86
C TYR A 243 34.76 24.75 -6.90
N PRO A 244 34.37 26.03 -6.94
CA PRO A 244 35.32 27.13 -6.79
C PRO A 244 35.99 27.05 -5.42
N ARG A 245 37.33 27.04 -5.40
CA ARG A 245 38.11 26.98 -4.16
C ARG A 245 37.87 28.18 -3.23
N ASP A 246 37.44 29.30 -3.79
CA ASP A 246 37.13 30.54 -3.07
C ASP A 246 35.70 30.59 -2.50
N ASP A 247 34.88 29.55 -2.69
CA ASP A 247 33.54 29.50 -2.10
C ASP A 247 33.60 29.18 -0.58
N PRO A 248 32.89 29.93 0.28
CA PRO A 248 33.04 29.79 1.73
C PRO A 248 32.53 28.46 2.28
N TYR A 249 31.69 27.72 1.55
CA TYR A 249 31.07 26.49 2.03
C TYR A 249 31.86 25.23 1.67
N VAL A 250 32.90 25.30 0.85
CA VAL A 250 33.66 24.10 0.42
C VAL A 250 34.34 23.36 1.57
N SER A 251 34.70 24.08 2.63
CA SER A 251 35.33 23.51 3.84
C SER A 251 34.33 22.84 4.79
N ASN A 252 33.04 23.07 4.61
CA ASN A 252 31.98 22.57 5.47
C ASN A 252 30.73 22.21 4.64
N ASP A 253 30.93 21.39 3.62
CA ASP A 253 29.85 20.96 2.74
C ASP A 253 28.84 20.07 3.48
N THR A 254 27.59 20.52 3.54
CA THR A 254 26.47 19.86 4.22
C THR A 254 26.14 18.46 3.70
N VAL A 255 26.55 18.11 2.47
CA VAL A 255 26.31 16.79 1.87
C VAL A 255 27.59 16.01 1.53
N PHE A 256 28.75 16.47 1.97
CA PHE A 256 30.02 15.73 1.86
C PHE A 256 30.45 15.35 0.42
N ALA A 257 30.05 16.15 -0.57
CA ALA A 257 30.34 15.89 -1.98
C ALA A 257 31.61 16.59 -2.50
N VAL A 258 32.21 17.50 -1.70
CA VAL A 258 33.47 18.17 -2.05
C VAL A 258 34.64 17.20 -1.90
N LYS A 259 35.40 17.03 -2.98
CA LYS A 259 36.67 16.28 -3.03
C LYS A 259 37.79 17.24 -3.45
N ASP A 260 38.99 17.04 -2.91
CA ASP A 260 40.12 17.97 -3.09
C ASP A 260 40.50 18.17 -4.56
N ASP A 261 40.39 17.13 -5.39
CA ASP A 261 40.70 17.14 -6.82
C ASP A 261 39.62 17.80 -7.69
N LEU A 262 38.45 18.08 -7.12
CA LEU A 262 37.32 18.76 -7.77
C LEU A 262 37.26 20.26 -7.45
N LEU A 263 38.18 20.75 -6.62
CA LEU A 263 38.34 22.17 -6.35
C LEU A 263 39.06 22.85 -7.52
N ILE A 264 38.45 23.90 -8.06
CA ILE A 264 38.91 24.63 -9.25
C ILE A 264 39.11 26.12 -8.95
N ASP A 265 39.95 26.76 -9.76
CA ASP A 265 40.26 28.18 -9.66
C ASP A 265 39.81 28.90 -10.94
N PHE A 266 39.23 30.09 -10.78
CA PHE A 266 38.76 30.93 -11.90
C PHE A 266 39.76 32.07 -12.10
N HIS A 267 40.22 32.27 -13.32
CA HIS A 267 41.20 33.31 -13.66
C HIS A 267 40.58 34.39 -14.55
N PRO A 268 41.10 35.63 -14.58
CA PRO A 268 40.66 36.62 -15.57
C PRO A 268 40.86 36.11 -17.00
N SER A 269 39.83 36.15 -17.85
CA SER A 269 39.95 35.69 -19.24
C SER A 269 40.56 36.76 -20.15
N LYS A 270 41.28 36.28 -21.18
CA LYS A 270 41.74 37.10 -22.31
C LYS A 270 40.74 37.09 -23.46
N ASP A 271 39.69 36.26 -23.39
CA ASP A 271 38.64 36.20 -24.39
C ASP A 271 37.70 37.41 -24.25
N PRO A 272 37.42 38.18 -25.32
CA PRO A 272 36.58 39.37 -25.23
C PRO A 272 35.12 39.07 -24.85
N ASN A 273 34.69 37.81 -24.92
CA ASN A 273 33.33 37.36 -24.62
C ASN A 273 33.19 36.73 -23.23
N ALA A 274 34.26 36.63 -22.43
CA ALA A 274 34.25 36.08 -21.08
C ALA A 274 34.97 37.00 -20.08
N LYS A 275 34.45 37.06 -18.85
CA LYS A 275 35.14 37.75 -17.75
C LYS A 275 36.16 36.85 -17.08
N LEU A 276 35.86 35.55 -17.02
CA LEU A 276 36.65 34.54 -16.35
C LEU A 276 36.98 33.38 -17.27
N ASP A 277 38.03 32.68 -16.93
CA ASP A 277 38.58 31.53 -17.62
C ASP A 277 38.66 30.36 -16.63
N LEU A 278 38.25 29.18 -17.08
CA LEU A 278 38.29 27.93 -16.30
C LEU A 278 38.87 26.82 -17.18
N GLU A 279 40.12 26.46 -16.93
CA GLU A 279 40.74 25.29 -17.53
C GLU A 279 40.48 24.06 -16.65
N TYR A 280 39.92 22.99 -17.22
CA TYR A 280 39.73 21.73 -16.51
C TYR A 280 39.98 20.54 -17.43
N ASN A 281 40.98 19.71 -17.10
CA ASN A 281 41.32 18.54 -17.90
C ASN A 281 40.63 17.29 -17.31
N ILE A 282 40.03 16.49 -18.19
CA ILE A 282 39.20 15.35 -17.80
C ILE A 282 39.93 14.05 -18.13
N ARG A 283 39.96 13.11 -17.18
CA ARG A 283 40.59 11.80 -17.33
C ARG A 283 39.53 10.71 -17.24
N LEU A 284 39.34 9.96 -18.33
CA LEU A 284 38.39 8.84 -18.39
C LEU A 284 39.12 7.50 -18.30
N ALA A 285 38.63 6.61 -17.45
CA ALA A 285 39.14 5.26 -17.33
C ALA A 285 38.57 4.35 -18.45
N PRO A 286 39.40 3.57 -19.17
CA PRO A 286 38.93 2.55 -20.11
C PRO A 286 38.04 1.49 -19.44
N ARG A 287 37.12 0.88 -20.18
CA ARG A 287 36.26 -0.21 -19.66
C ARG A 287 36.98 -1.54 -19.50
N GLU A 288 38.08 -1.78 -20.23
CA GLU A 288 38.72 -3.10 -20.37
C GLU A 288 40.22 -3.12 -20.01
N VAL A 289 40.64 -2.74 -18.79
CA VAL A 289 41.96 -3.17 -18.25
C VAL A 289 41.90 -3.33 -16.72
N ASN A 290 42.54 -4.38 -16.19
CA ASN A 290 42.68 -4.71 -14.77
C ASN A 290 43.30 -3.56 -13.96
N THR A 291 42.67 -3.13 -12.87
CA THR A 291 43.39 -2.39 -11.84
C THR A 291 42.89 -2.77 -10.44
N ALA A 292 43.83 -2.96 -9.52
CA ALA A 292 43.61 -3.40 -8.15
C ALA A 292 43.79 -2.22 -7.16
N PRO A 293 43.01 -2.10 -6.07
CA PRO A 293 43.20 -1.02 -5.09
C PRO A 293 44.41 -1.25 -4.16
N LEU A 294 45.07 -0.14 -3.82
CA LEU A 294 46.29 0.03 -3.01
C LEU A 294 46.26 -0.70 -1.65
N GLU A 295 47.31 -1.49 -1.39
CA GLU A 295 47.63 -2.08 -0.08
C GLU A 295 48.92 -1.46 0.45
N GLY A 296 48.86 -0.87 1.65
CA GLY A 296 50.02 -0.69 2.52
C GLY A 296 50.53 0.74 2.70
N GLN A 297 50.28 1.32 3.88
CA GLN A 297 51.28 1.83 4.83
C GLN A 297 50.62 2.76 5.86
N ARG A 298 50.43 2.26 7.09
CA ARG A 298 50.93 2.90 8.33
C ARG A 298 50.59 2.05 9.54
N THR A 299 51.64 1.46 10.08
CA THR A 299 51.74 0.92 11.43
C THR A 299 51.83 2.08 12.42
N THR A 300 50.93 2.12 13.41
CA THR A 300 51.24 1.95 14.85
C THR A 300 50.02 2.32 15.71
N THR A 301 49.57 1.32 16.47
CA THR A 301 48.87 1.38 17.77
C THR A 301 47.60 2.23 17.91
N SER A 302 46.42 1.60 17.75
CA SER A 302 45.51 1.24 18.86
C SER A 302 44.13 0.80 18.34
N THR A 303 43.82 -0.48 18.54
CA THR A 303 42.47 -1.09 18.72
C THR A 303 41.25 -0.57 17.92
N MET A 304 40.97 -1.24 16.79
CA MET A 304 39.64 -1.79 16.43
C MET A 304 39.83 -2.99 15.48
N ARG A 305 39.29 -4.18 15.83
CA ARG A 305 39.21 -5.38 14.96
C ARG A 305 37.82 -5.34 14.28
N LEU A 306 37.60 -5.62 12.99
CA LEU A 306 38.13 -6.68 12.11
C LEU A 306 38.38 -6.17 10.66
N PRO A 307 39.39 -6.71 9.95
CA PRO A 307 39.67 -6.40 8.54
C PRO A 307 38.78 -7.20 7.58
N TYR A 308 38.35 -6.52 6.51
CA TYR A 308 37.68 -7.10 5.35
C TYR A 308 38.52 -8.25 4.76
N ALA A 309 37.87 -9.36 4.44
CA ALA A 309 38.42 -10.68 4.11
C ALA A 309 39.76 -10.72 3.30
N PRO A 310 40.73 -11.60 3.65
CA PRO A 310 42.06 -11.70 3.03
C PRO A 310 42.05 -12.20 1.56
N LYS A 311 42.91 -11.65 0.68
CA LYS A 311 42.91 -11.94 -0.77
C LYS A 311 43.10 -13.41 -1.17
N THR A 312 43.72 -14.23 -0.34
CA THR A 312 43.86 -15.67 -0.58
C THR A 312 42.89 -16.42 0.34
N PRO A 313 42.04 -17.31 -0.19
CA PRO A 313 41.10 -18.05 0.63
C PRO A 313 41.86 -18.87 1.69
N PRO A 314 41.53 -18.75 2.98
CA PRO A 314 42.28 -19.42 4.06
C PRO A 314 42.11 -20.94 4.07
N SER A 315 41.22 -21.48 3.24
CA SER A 315 41.15 -22.91 2.93
C SER A 315 40.51 -23.15 1.55
N PRO A 316 40.78 -24.30 0.90
CA PRO A 316 40.27 -24.61 -0.44
C PRO A 316 38.74 -24.64 -0.58
N SER A 317 38.00 -24.82 0.53
CA SER A 317 36.54 -24.80 0.52
C SER A 317 35.96 -23.37 0.41
N LEU A 318 36.79 -22.35 0.64
CA LEU A 318 36.40 -20.93 0.57
C LEU A 318 36.76 -20.28 -0.78
N GLU A 319 37.54 -20.96 -1.63
CA GLU A 319 37.91 -20.53 -2.99
C GLU A 319 36.73 -20.01 -3.83
N PRO A 320 35.54 -20.66 -3.84
CA PRO A 320 34.39 -20.21 -4.64
C PRO A 320 33.77 -18.92 -4.10
N ILE A 321 33.90 -18.66 -2.79
CA ILE A 321 33.38 -17.47 -2.12
C ILE A 321 34.27 -16.27 -2.46
N TYR A 322 35.59 -16.42 -2.34
CA TYR A 322 36.55 -15.38 -2.69
C TYR A 322 36.56 -15.07 -4.19
N SER A 323 36.37 -16.08 -5.05
CA SER A 323 36.20 -15.90 -6.51
C SER A 323 34.96 -15.05 -6.87
N ARG A 324 33.86 -15.21 -6.13
CA ARG A 324 32.63 -14.40 -6.34
C ARG A 324 32.74 -12.97 -5.80
N ILE A 325 33.48 -12.77 -4.70
CA ILE A 325 33.76 -11.43 -4.16
C ILE A 325 34.64 -10.65 -5.15
N ALA A 326 35.62 -11.30 -5.78
CA ALA A 326 36.42 -10.72 -6.84
C ALA A 326 35.57 -10.36 -8.08
N ALA A 327 34.65 -11.24 -8.52
CA ALA A 327 33.78 -10.99 -9.67
C ALA A 327 32.78 -9.82 -9.47
N ARG A 328 32.38 -9.52 -8.23
CA ARG A 328 31.46 -8.40 -7.90
C ARG A 328 32.14 -7.03 -7.85
N ARG A 329 33.47 -6.99 -7.71
CA ARG A 329 34.26 -5.74 -7.73
C ARG A 329 34.61 -5.29 -9.15
N ALA A 330 34.16 -6.01 -10.18
CA ALA A 330 34.29 -5.59 -11.57
C ALA A 330 33.29 -4.46 -11.90
N PRO A 331 33.74 -3.33 -12.47
CA PRO A 331 32.88 -2.19 -12.79
C PRO A 331 31.87 -2.52 -13.88
N ARG A 332 30.62 -2.05 -13.74
CA ARG A 332 29.53 -2.24 -14.71
C ARG A 332 29.20 -0.93 -15.44
N PRO A 333 28.79 -0.97 -16.72
CA PRO A 333 28.31 0.24 -17.41
C PRO A 333 26.95 0.68 -16.86
N LEU A 334 26.71 2.00 -16.81
CA LEU A 334 25.41 2.60 -16.47
C LEU A 334 24.33 2.10 -17.44
N ILE A 335 23.14 1.78 -16.91
CA ILE A 335 21.99 1.26 -17.66
C ILE A 335 20.78 2.20 -17.50
N PRO A 336 19.84 2.25 -18.48
CA PRO A 336 18.72 3.20 -18.61
C PRO A 336 17.66 3.26 -17.51
N LEU A 337 17.94 2.79 -16.29
CA LEU A 337 17.04 2.83 -15.15
C LEU A 337 16.88 4.26 -14.59
N ASP A 338 17.86 5.12 -14.84
CA ASP A 338 17.91 6.50 -14.34
C ASP A 338 16.90 7.46 -15.05
N LEU A 339 16.30 7.04 -16.16
CA LEU A 339 15.33 7.84 -16.93
C LEU A 339 13.87 7.61 -16.53
N ALA A 340 13.56 6.55 -15.78
CA ALA A 340 12.19 6.17 -15.45
C ALA A 340 11.66 6.82 -14.15
N LEU A 341 12.53 7.41 -13.34
CA LEU A 341 12.20 7.89 -11.99
C LEU A 341 11.53 9.28 -11.93
N LEU A 342 11.20 9.90 -13.08
CA LEU A 342 10.65 11.27 -13.15
C LEU A 342 9.16 11.39 -13.48
N HIS A 343 8.39 10.29 -13.54
CA HIS A 343 6.95 10.33 -13.81
C HIS A 343 6.15 9.40 -12.85
N SER A 344 5.68 9.96 -11.73
CA SER A 344 4.83 9.36 -10.66
C SER A 344 3.34 9.24 -11.09
N PRO A 345 2.36 8.53 -10.41
CA PRO A 345 2.29 7.88 -9.07
C PRO A 345 1.52 6.50 -8.98
N PRO A 346 1.28 5.84 -7.80
CA PRO A 346 2.04 5.69 -6.55
C PRO A 346 2.18 4.21 -6.04
N VAL A 347 3.39 3.85 -5.57
CA VAL A 347 3.72 2.93 -4.45
C VAL A 347 3.30 1.44 -4.51
N ALA A 348 2.38 0.99 -5.35
CA ALA A 348 2.07 -0.45 -5.50
C ALA A 348 2.86 -1.16 -6.62
N ASP A 349 3.28 -0.42 -7.67
CA ASP A 349 3.94 -1.02 -8.83
C ASP A 349 5.47 -1.07 -8.73
N GLY A 350 6.08 -0.37 -7.77
CA GLY A 350 7.54 -0.32 -7.63
C GLY A 350 8.18 -1.69 -7.42
N TRP A 351 7.49 -2.61 -6.72
CA TRP A 351 8.01 -3.96 -6.46
C TRP A 351 7.81 -4.91 -7.65
N ASN A 352 6.69 -4.79 -8.38
CA ASN A 352 6.41 -5.59 -9.58
C ASN A 352 7.25 -5.12 -10.77
N SER A 353 7.44 -3.81 -10.97
CA SER A 353 8.35 -3.26 -11.98
C SER A 353 9.82 -3.50 -11.65
N PHE A 354 10.21 -3.55 -10.37
CA PHE A 354 11.57 -3.93 -9.97
C PHE A 354 11.84 -5.42 -10.23
N ILE A 355 10.90 -6.32 -9.91
CA ILE A 355 11.02 -7.75 -10.21
C ILE A 355 10.92 -8.02 -11.72
N GLY A 356 10.08 -7.28 -12.46
CA GLY A 356 9.98 -7.32 -13.92
C GLY A 356 11.26 -6.81 -14.61
N ALA A 357 11.84 -5.72 -14.13
CA ALA A 357 13.11 -5.17 -14.63
C ALA A 357 14.32 -6.08 -14.30
N LEU A 358 14.25 -6.82 -13.19
CA LEU A 358 15.23 -7.87 -12.85
C LEU A 358 15.02 -9.17 -13.66
N ARG A 359 13.92 -9.31 -14.40
CA ARG A 359 13.57 -10.53 -15.14
C ARG A 359 13.62 -10.31 -16.66
N ILE A 360 14.83 -10.62 -17.15
CA ILE A 360 15.19 -11.25 -18.42
C ILE A 360 15.46 -10.30 -19.61
N GLN A 361 16.75 -10.02 -19.88
CA GLN A 361 17.22 -9.81 -21.26
C GLN A 361 17.06 -11.13 -22.02
N THR A 362 15.85 -11.40 -22.50
CA THR A 362 15.55 -12.58 -23.33
C THR A 362 15.77 -12.23 -24.81
N GLN A 363 16.34 -13.17 -25.55
CA GLN A 363 16.39 -13.12 -27.02
C GLN A 363 15.19 -13.83 -27.67
N LEU A 364 14.19 -14.23 -26.87
CA LEU A 364 12.93 -14.74 -27.40
C LEU A 364 12.32 -13.74 -28.36
N ASP A 365 11.76 -14.30 -29.42
CA ASP A 365 10.96 -13.55 -30.37
C ASP A 365 9.81 -12.81 -29.66
N GLY A 366 9.59 -11.55 -30.06
CA GLY A 366 8.60 -10.68 -29.45
C GLY A 366 7.19 -11.26 -29.53
N SER A 367 6.84 -11.97 -30.60
CA SER A 367 5.50 -12.55 -30.73
C SER A 367 5.26 -13.62 -29.65
N ILE A 368 6.25 -14.48 -29.40
CA ILE A 368 6.17 -15.57 -28.42
C ILE A 368 6.19 -15.03 -26.99
N ARG A 369 7.10 -14.10 -26.71
CA ARG A 369 7.25 -13.52 -25.38
C ARG A 369 5.98 -12.79 -24.95
N GLU A 370 5.50 -11.88 -25.80
CA GLU A 370 4.33 -11.06 -25.46
C GLU A 370 3.04 -11.91 -25.46
N LEU A 371 2.94 -12.95 -26.31
CA LEU A 371 1.84 -13.92 -26.28
C LEU A 371 1.79 -14.69 -24.96
N ALA A 372 2.92 -15.20 -24.49
CA ALA A 372 3.01 -15.93 -23.23
C ALA A 372 2.67 -15.03 -22.03
N ILE A 373 3.20 -13.80 -22.00
CA ILE A 373 2.88 -12.83 -20.94
C ILE A 373 1.39 -12.47 -20.96
N SER A 374 0.82 -12.22 -22.14
CA SER A 374 -0.61 -11.93 -22.29
C SER A 374 -1.47 -13.10 -21.81
N ARG A 375 -1.05 -14.34 -22.04
CA ARG A 375 -1.77 -15.53 -21.54
C ARG A 375 -1.64 -15.69 -20.03
N VAL A 376 -0.47 -15.46 -19.44
CA VAL A 376 -0.28 -15.42 -17.98
C VAL A 376 -1.21 -14.37 -17.36
N ALA A 377 -1.32 -13.20 -17.99
CA ALA A 377 -2.20 -12.13 -17.54
C ALA A 377 -3.68 -12.55 -17.52
N VAL A 378 -4.16 -13.22 -18.57
CA VAL A 378 -5.53 -13.77 -18.61
C VAL A 378 -5.75 -14.81 -17.51
N LEU A 379 -4.84 -15.78 -17.38
CA LEU A 379 -4.97 -16.84 -16.36
C LEU A 379 -4.94 -16.27 -14.94
N ASN A 380 -4.14 -15.23 -14.68
CA ASN A 380 -4.01 -14.64 -13.36
C ASN A 380 -4.98 -13.48 -13.08
N SER A 381 -5.87 -13.17 -14.05
CA SER A 381 -6.79 -12.03 -14.02
C SER A 381 -6.08 -10.68 -13.83
N ALA A 382 -4.91 -10.54 -14.45
CA ALA A 382 -4.02 -9.39 -14.34
C ALA A 382 -4.32 -8.37 -15.47
N VAL A 383 -5.30 -7.49 -15.22
CA VAL A 383 -5.89 -6.58 -16.22
C VAL A 383 -4.87 -5.56 -16.75
N HIS A 384 -3.93 -5.12 -15.92
CA HIS A 384 -2.92 -4.14 -16.32
C HIS A 384 -1.91 -4.75 -17.30
N GLU A 385 -1.42 -5.95 -16.99
CA GLU A 385 -0.50 -6.71 -17.82
C GLU A 385 -1.15 -7.08 -19.16
N TRP A 386 -2.44 -7.42 -19.16
CA TRP A 386 -3.20 -7.61 -20.40
C TRP A 386 -3.20 -6.35 -21.26
N ASN A 387 -3.58 -5.20 -20.69
CA ASN A 387 -3.65 -3.93 -21.41
C ASN A 387 -2.29 -3.46 -21.93
N SER A 388 -1.20 -3.84 -21.27
CA SER A 388 0.16 -3.48 -21.66
C SER A 388 0.75 -4.43 -22.71
N HIS A 389 0.54 -5.73 -22.57
CA HIS A 389 1.21 -6.74 -23.39
C HIS A 389 0.39 -7.21 -24.59
N ALA A 390 -0.95 -7.20 -24.53
CA ALA A 390 -1.76 -7.58 -25.69
C ALA A 390 -1.53 -6.66 -26.92
N PRO A 391 -1.40 -5.32 -26.78
CA PRO A 391 -1.03 -4.46 -27.91
C PRO A 391 0.38 -4.74 -28.46
N LEU A 392 1.31 -5.15 -27.60
CA LEU A 392 2.67 -5.51 -28.00
C LEU A 392 2.70 -6.85 -28.75
N ALA A 393 1.93 -7.83 -28.29
CA ALA A 393 1.73 -9.09 -28.98
C ALA A 393 1.09 -8.87 -30.37
N PHE A 394 0.10 -7.97 -30.47
CA PHE A 394 -0.49 -7.58 -31.76
C PHE A 394 0.56 -6.97 -32.70
N LYS A 395 1.34 -6.01 -32.19
CA LYS A 395 2.42 -5.35 -32.95
C LYS A 395 3.53 -6.32 -33.37
N ALA A 396 3.76 -7.36 -32.58
CA ALA A 396 4.75 -8.41 -32.86
C ALA A 396 4.24 -9.48 -33.85
N GLY A 397 2.99 -9.40 -34.29
CA GLY A 397 2.45 -10.22 -35.38
C GLY A 397 1.33 -11.20 -34.99
N ILE A 398 0.91 -11.23 -33.71
CA ILE A 398 -0.25 -12.04 -33.30
C ILE A 398 -1.52 -11.39 -33.86
N THR A 399 -2.38 -12.18 -34.50
CA THR A 399 -3.61 -11.66 -35.12
C THR A 399 -4.61 -11.17 -34.06
N ALA A 400 -5.51 -10.25 -34.45
CA ALA A 400 -6.57 -9.79 -33.56
C ALA A 400 -7.50 -10.93 -33.13
N GLU A 401 -7.75 -11.88 -34.03
CA GLU A 401 -8.50 -13.11 -33.74
C GLU A 401 -7.74 -13.99 -32.75
N GLY A 402 -6.43 -14.16 -32.93
CA GLY A 402 -5.55 -14.89 -32.02
C GLY A 402 -5.54 -14.31 -30.61
N LEU A 403 -5.44 -12.98 -30.46
CA LEU A 403 -5.53 -12.33 -29.15
C LEU A 403 -6.91 -12.46 -28.52
N ALA A 404 -7.98 -12.39 -29.32
CA ALA A 404 -9.33 -12.63 -28.82
C ALA A 404 -9.50 -14.06 -28.31
N THR A 405 -8.82 -15.03 -28.94
CA THR A 405 -8.73 -16.43 -28.49
C THR A 405 -7.89 -16.57 -27.23
N VAL A 406 -6.79 -15.83 -27.07
CA VAL A 406 -6.02 -15.80 -25.82
C VAL A 406 -6.84 -15.23 -24.66
N LEU A 407 -7.65 -14.19 -24.92
CA LEU A 407 -8.50 -13.52 -23.92
C LEU A 407 -9.67 -14.39 -23.46
N ARG A 408 -10.32 -15.08 -24.40
CA ARG A 408 -11.59 -15.81 -24.15
C ARG A 408 -11.44 -17.33 -24.12
N GLY A 409 -10.31 -17.85 -24.58
CA GLY A 409 -10.08 -19.28 -24.71
C GLY A 409 -9.88 -19.95 -23.35
N GLU A 410 -10.51 -21.12 -23.18
CA GLU A 410 -10.35 -21.96 -21.99
C GLU A 410 -8.91 -22.49 -21.86
N GLU A 411 -8.56 -22.99 -20.67
CA GLU A 411 -7.24 -23.57 -20.40
C GLU A 411 -7.02 -24.84 -21.23
N VAL A 412 -5.86 -24.96 -21.90
CA VAL A 412 -5.53 -26.15 -22.69
C VAL A 412 -5.09 -27.29 -21.77
N GLY A 413 -5.99 -28.25 -21.54
CA GLY A 413 -5.75 -29.42 -20.71
C GLY A 413 -4.72 -30.42 -21.27
N LYS A 414 -4.35 -31.43 -20.47
CA LYS A 414 -3.38 -32.47 -20.85
C LYS A 414 -3.83 -33.22 -22.12
N GLY A 415 -3.05 -33.08 -23.20
CA GLY A 415 -3.31 -33.73 -24.49
C GLY A 415 -4.25 -32.99 -25.44
N GLY A 416 -4.70 -31.77 -25.10
CA GLY A 416 -5.54 -30.96 -25.98
C GLY A 416 -4.75 -30.33 -27.13
N LYS A 417 -5.23 -30.50 -28.38
CA LYS A 417 -4.78 -29.69 -29.52
C LYS A 417 -5.66 -28.44 -29.61
N GLY A 418 -5.11 -27.26 -29.33
CA GLY A 418 -5.73 -26.00 -29.71
C GLY A 418 -5.60 -25.83 -31.22
N GLY A 419 -6.71 -25.59 -31.92
CA GLY A 419 -6.74 -25.61 -33.39
C GLY A 419 -7.70 -24.63 -34.06
N GLU A 420 -8.42 -23.81 -33.29
CA GLU A 420 -9.35 -22.81 -33.84
C GLU A 420 -9.13 -21.44 -33.18
N GLY A 421 -9.40 -20.36 -33.92
CA GLY A 421 -9.36 -18.99 -33.38
C GLY A 421 -8.10 -18.17 -33.70
N GLY A 422 -7.55 -18.28 -34.91
CA GLY A 422 -6.55 -17.32 -35.43
C GLY A 422 -5.12 -17.42 -34.87
N LEU A 423 -4.80 -18.44 -34.08
CA LEU A 423 -3.44 -18.77 -33.62
C LEU A 423 -2.83 -19.89 -34.49
N THR A 424 -1.53 -19.81 -34.77
CA THR A 424 -0.75 -20.85 -35.47
C THR A 424 -0.44 -22.05 -34.56
N GLU A 425 -0.04 -23.19 -35.13
CA GLU A 425 0.37 -24.37 -34.33
C GLU A 425 1.52 -24.07 -33.37
N ARG A 426 2.45 -23.20 -33.77
CA ARG A 426 3.57 -22.73 -32.94
C ARG A 426 3.08 -21.91 -31.74
N GLU A 427 2.14 -21.01 -31.96
CA GLU A 427 1.56 -20.15 -30.92
C GLU A 427 0.71 -20.96 -29.95
N TRP A 428 -0.04 -21.94 -30.45
CA TRP A 428 -0.78 -22.88 -29.62
C TRP A 428 0.12 -23.73 -28.73
N ALA A 429 1.29 -24.15 -29.23
CA ALA A 429 2.27 -24.85 -28.40
C ALA A 429 2.78 -23.97 -27.24
N VAL A 430 2.98 -22.67 -27.49
CA VAL A 430 3.37 -21.69 -26.47
C VAL A 430 2.24 -21.45 -25.46
N VAL A 431 1.00 -21.31 -25.92
CA VAL A 431 -0.18 -21.13 -25.04
C VAL A 431 -0.39 -22.36 -24.15
N ALA A 432 -0.37 -23.57 -24.72
CA ALA A 432 -0.54 -24.81 -23.96
C ALA A 432 0.59 -25.02 -22.92
N TYR A 433 1.82 -24.69 -23.30
CA TYR A 433 2.95 -24.70 -22.37
C TYR A 433 2.78 -23.68 -21.25
N THR A 434 2.34 -22.46 -21.58
CA THR A 434 2.12 -21.36 -20.65
C THR A 434 1.00 -21.69 -19.66
N ASP A 435 -0.11 -22.25 -20.12
CA ASP A 435 -1.24 -22.68 -19.30
C ASP A 435 -0.79 -23.67 -18.21
N GLN A 436 -0.10 -24.74 -18.61
CA GLN A 436 0.36 -25.76 -17.67
C GLN A 436 1.46 -25.25 -16.72
N MET A 437 2.39 -24.43 -17.21
CA MET A 437 3.40 -23.79 -16.36
C MET A 437 2.79 -22.80 -15.36
N THR A 438 1.71 -22.13 -15.73
CA THR A 438 1.07 -21.10 -14.90
C THR A 438 0.19 -21.72 -13.82
N ARG A 439 -0.63 -22.72 -14.18
CA ARG A 439 -1.63 -23.34 -13.28
C ARG A 439 -1.12 -24.59 -12.57
N GLY A 440 -0.39 -25.44 -13.27
CA GLY A 440 0.06 -26.75 -12.78
C GLY A 440 1.52 -26.80 -12.31
N VAL A 441 2.35 -25.86 -12.77
CA VAL A 441 3.82 -25.80 -12.52
C VAL A 441 4.56 -27.08 -12.96
N VAL A 442 3.88 -27.92 -13.74
CA VAL A 442 4.39 -29.16 -14.33
C VAL A 442 3.82 -29.24 -15.73
N VAL A 443 4.70 -29.49 -16.70
CA VAL A 443 4.33 -29.61 -18.11
C VAL A 443 4.38 -31.09 -18.49
N ASP A 444 3.31 -31.56 -19.12
CA ASP A 444 3.23 -32.91 -19.64
C ASP A 444 4.27 -33.15 -20.75
N GLU A 445 4.86 -34.36 -20.82
CA GLU A 445 5.89 -34.68 -21.81
C GLU A 445 5.41 -34.48 -23.25
N GLY A 446 4.11 -34.68 -23.53
CA GLY A 446 3.53 -34.41 -24.84
C GLY A 446 3.55 -32.92 -25.19
N VAL A 447 3.16 -32.05 -24.26
CA VAL A 447 3.16 -30.59 -24.46
C VAL A 447 4.58 -30.05 -24.57
N PHE A 448 5.50 -30.57 -23.75
CA PHE A 448 6.91 -30.22 -23.82
C PHE A 448 7.54 -30.69 -25.15
N GLY A 449 7.19 -31.89 -25.61
CA GLY A 449 7.62 -32.44 -26.89
C GLY A 449 7.12 -31.63 -28.08
N GLU A 450 5.86 -31.19 -28.08
CA GLU A 450 5.31 -30.31 -29.11
C GLU A 450 5.99 -28.93 -29.11
N LEU A 451 6.23 -28.32 -27.95
CA LEU A 451 6.95 -27.04 -27.85
C LEU A 451 8.37 -27.14 -28.44
N LYS A 452 9.09 -28.24 -28.16
CA LYS A 452 10.45 -28.48 -28.66
C LYS A 452 10.55 -28.71 -30.17
N LYS A 453 9.44 -28.95 -30.88
CA LYS A 453 9.44 -28.97 -32.35
C LYS A 453 9.66 -27.57 -32.95
N TRP A 454 9.29 -26.54 -32.21
CA TRP A 454 9.27 -25.15 -32.68
C TRP A 454 10.32 -24.25 -32.03
N LEU A 455 10.74 -24.58 -30.80
CA LEU A 455 11.68 -23.79 -30.01
C LEU A 455 12.94 -24.61 -29.67
N GLY A 456 14.11 -23.99 -29.81
CA GLY A 456 15.37 -24.59 -29.34
C GLY A 456 15.42 -24.66 -27.81
N GLU A 457 16.34 -25.47 -27.26
CA GLU A 457 16.42 -25.67 -25.80
C GLU A 457 16.64 -24.36 -25.03
N ARG A 458 17.42 -23.45 -25.60
CA ARG A 458 17.63 -22.10 -25.07
C ARG A 458 16.31 -21.31 -25.01
N ASP A 459 15.55 -21.28 -26.10
CA ASP A 459 14.30 -20.53 -26.19
C ASP A 459 13.25 -21.09 -25.23
N VAL A 460 13.22 -22.42 -25.06
CA VAL A 460 12.35 -23.06 -24.06
C VAL A 460 12.72 -22.61 -22.65
N VAL A 461 14.02 -22.56 -22.30
CA VAL A 461 14.48 -22.08 -20.99
C VAL A 461 14.13 -20.60 -20.79
N GLU A 462 14.33 -19.76 -21.80
CA GLU A 462 13.97 -18.35 -21.73
C GLU A 462 12.45 -18.16 -21.62
N LEU A 463 11.63 -18.94 -22.33
CA LEU A 463 10.17 -18.93 -22.23
C LEU A 463 9.70 -19.38 -20.85
N THR A 464 10.32 -20.42 -20.31
CA THR A 464 10.08 -20.89 -18.94
C THR A 464 10.36 -19.78 -17.94
N ALA A 465 11.48 -19.08 -18.10
CA ALA A 465 11.85 -17.96 -17.25
C ALA A 465 10.88 -16.78 -17.38
N VAL A 466 10.40 -16.47 -18.59
CA VAL A 466 9.40 -15.42 -18.85
C VAL A 466 8.08 -15.77 -18.16
N VAL A 467 7.56 -16.98 -18.36
CA VAL A 467 6.30 -17.44 -17.75
C VAL A 467 6.43 -17.45 -16.23
N ALA A 468 7.48 -18.05 -15.66
CA ALA A 468 7.73 -18.02 -14.22
C ALA A 468 7.97 -16.58 -13.70
N GLY A 469 8.50 -15.74 -14.57
CA GLY A 469 8.82 -14.33 -14.38
C GLY A 469 7.59 -13.52 -14.00
N TYR A 470 6.59 -13.59 -14.88
CA TYR A 470 5.32 -12.91 -14.78
C TYR A 470 4.28 -13.68 -13.95
N ASN A 471 4.50 -14.98 -13.69
CA ASN A 471 3.66 -15.77 -12.78
C ASN A 471 4.03 -15.60 -11.30
N CYS A 472 5.10 -14.86 -10.97
CA CYS A 472 5.44 -14.55 -9.57
C CYS A 472 4.55 -13.43 -9.03
N LYS A 473 3.35 -13.79 -8.56
CA LYS A 473 2.64 -12.97 -7.56
C LYS A 473 3.47 -12.87 -6.28
N PRO A 474 3.38 -11.78 -5.49
CA PRO A 474 3.93 -11.75 -4.15
C PRO A 474 3.29 -12.90 -3.35
N ALA A 475 4.08 -13.94 -3.09
CA ALA A 475 3.77 -14.92 -2.06
C ALA A 475 4.12 -14.30 -0.68
N PHE A 476 3.48 -13.19 -0.34
CA PHE A 476 2.89 -13.05 0.99
C PHE A 476 1.52 -13.74 0.94
N THR A 477 1.54 -15.02 0.59
CA THR A 477 0.48 -15.92 0.98
C THR A 477 0.89 -16.35 2.38
N PRO A 478 0.16 -15.99 3.44
CA PRO A 478 0.35 -16.66 4.73
C PRO A 478 0.28 -18.16 4.45
N LEU A 479 1.04 -18.96 5.21
CA LEU A 479 0.93 -20.42 5.22
C LEU A 479 -0.54 -20.82 5.41
N ASN A 480 -1.26 -20.91 4.29
CA ASN A 480 -2.60 -21.42 4.24
C ASN A 480 -2.42 -22.91 4.44
N THR A 481 -2.57 -23.35 5.69
CA THR A 481 -3.36 -24.55 5.93
C THR A 481 -4.58 -24.43 5.03
N ARG A 482 -4.62 -25.20 3.93
CA ARG A 482 -5.78 -25.30 3.04
C ARG A 482 -6.97 -25.79 3.88
N ARG A 483 -7.63 -24.88 4.57
CA ARG A 483 -9.08 -24.93 4.66
C ARG A 483 -9.53 -24.34 3.33
N ALA A 484 -10.29 -25.10 2.56
CA ALA A 484 -10.99 -24.54 1.42
C ALA A 484 -11.64 -23.23 1.88
N ALA A 485 -11.25 -22.09 1.29
CA ALA A 485 -11.94 -20.84 1.54
C ALA A 485 -13.38 -21.06 1.08
N SER A 486 -14.31 -21.19 2.02
CA SER A 486 -15.72 -21.22 1.67
C SER A 486 -16.03 -19.80 1.20
N SER A 487 -16.36 -19.63 -0.08
CA SER A 487 -16.94 -18.37 -0.53
C SER A 487 -18.20 -18.14 0.32
N LYS A 488 -18.25 -17.03 1.05
CA LYS A 488 -19.44 -16.63 1.84
C LYS A 488 -20.42 -15.84 0.97
N HIS A 489 -20.51 -16.28 -0.29
CA HIS A 489 -21.18 -15.62 -1.40
C HIS A 489 -22.11 -16.58 -2.12
N PRO A 490 -23.14 -16.07 -2.81
CA PRO A 490 -23.97 -16.82 -3.75
C PRO A 490 -23.16 -17.66 -4.75
N LYS A 491 -23.77 -18.72 -5.27
CA LYS A 491 -23.17 -19.51 -6.35
C LYS A 491 -23.09 -18.66 -7.62
N GLY A 492 -21.90 -18.55 -8.21
CA GLY A 492 -21.68 -17.74 -9.41
C GLY A 492 -21.50 -16.24 -9.12
N PHE A 493 -21.26 -15.87 -7.86
CA PHE A 493 -20.99 -14.49 -7.47
C PHE A 493 -19.84 -13.87 -8.27
N VAL A 494 -20.09 -12.66 -8.77
CA VAL A 494 -19.11 -11.79 -9.41
C VAL A 494 -19.02 -10.52 -8.57
N PRO A 495 -17.82 -10.11 -8.12
CA PRO A 495 -17.66 -8.86 -7.38
C PRO A 495 -18.19 -7.67 -8.21
N PRO A 496 -18.93 -6.74 -7.59
CA PRO A 496 -19.41 -5.55 -8.29
C PRO A 496 -18.23 -4.69 -8.74
N THR A 497 -18.37 -4.07 -9.92
CA THR A 497 -17.40 -3.09 -10.41
C THR A 497 -17.48 -1.80 -9.60
N LYS A 498 -16.49 -0.92 -9.77
CA LYS A 498 -16.50 0.38 -9.11
C LYS A 498 -17.68 1.23 -9.61
N GLU A 499 -18.00 1.13 -10.89
CA GLU A 499 -19.13 1.78 -11.54
C GLU A 499 -20.44 1.30 -10.91
N ASP A 500 -20.65 -0.01 -10.75
CA ASP A 500 -21.84 -0.57 -10.09
C ASP A 500 -22.00 -0.04 -8.65
N LEU A 501 -20.90 0.04 -7.91
CA LEU A 501 -20.91 0.55 -6.53
C LEU A 501 -21.21 2.05 -6.46
N ASN A 502 -20.78 2.85 -7.45
CA ASN A 502 -21.10 4.28 -7.52
C ASN A 502 -22.57 4.49 -7.87
N GLU A 503 -23.09 3.76 -8.87
CA GLU A 503 -24.51 3.81 -9.24
C GLU A 503 -25.41 3.40 -8.07
N LEU A 504 -25.03 2.33 -7.35
CA LEU A 504 -25.71 1.93 -6.12
C LEU A 504 -25.68 3.04 -5.06
N ARG A 505 -24.53 3.68 -4.84
CA ARG A 505 -24.39 4.77 -3.88
C ARG A 505 -25.32 5.93 -4.21
N GLU A 506 -25.38 6.35 -5.47
CA GLU A 506 -26.29 7.40 -5.93
C GLU A 506 -27.76 7.02 -5.72
N SER A 507 -28.13 5.77 -6.03
CA SER A 507 -29.47 5.22 -5.80
C SER A 507 -29.86 5.25 -4.32
N VAL A 508 -28.96 4.83 -3.42
CA VAL A 508 -29.22 4.86 -1.97
C VAL A 508 -29.28 6.30 -1.45
N GLN A 509 -28.47 7.22 -1.98
CA GLN A 509 -28.54 8.65 -1.64
C GLN A 509 -29.88 9.27 -2.08
N GLU A 510 -30.40 8.92 -3.25
CA GLU A 510 -31.73 9.35 -3.69
C GLU A 510 -32.83 8.77 -2.80
N PHE A 511 -32.76 7.47 -2.51
CA PHE A 511 -33.69 6.79 -1.62
C PHE A 511 -33.71 7.45 -0.24
N THR A 512 -32.55 7.68 0.38
CA THR A 512 -32.47 8.27 1.72
C THR A 512 -32.96 9.72 1.74
N ARG A 513 -32.66 10.54 0.72
CA ARG A 513 -33.21 11.89 0.59
C ARG A 513 -34.74 11.91 0.52
N ARG A 514 -35.34 10.92 -0.15
CA ARG A 514 -36.80 10.82 -0.33
C ARG A 514 -37.52 10.20 0.86
N GLU A 515 -36.98 9.09 1.38
CA GLU A 515 -37.67 8.22 2.34
C GLU A 515 -37.19 8.39 3.79
N ILE A 516 -35.99 8.93 3.99
CA ILE A 516 -35.38 9.17 5.31
C ILE A 516 -34.92 10.65 5.40
N PRO A 517 -35.83 11.62 5.21
CA PRO A 517 -35.48 13.02 5.41
C PRO A 517 -35.16 13.29 6.88
N GLU A 518 -34.46 14.41 7.15
CA GLU A 518 -34.03 14.78 8.50
C GLU A 518 -35.19 14.86 9.51
N ASP A 519 -36.35 15.37 9.11
CA ASP A 519 -37.55 15.43 9.96
C ASP A 519 -38.00 14.04 10.44
N LEU A 520 -37.90 13.03 9.57
CA LEU A 520 -38.23 11.66 9.93
C LEU A 520 -37.17 11.12 10.89
N ALA A 521 -35.88 11.30 10.59
CA ALA A 521 -34.78 10.87 11.45
C ALA A 521 -34.88 11.49 12.87
N GLN A 522 -35.23 12.77 12.97
CA GLN A 522 -35.41 13.47 14.24
C GLN A 522 -36.66 12.97 14.98
N LYS A 523 -37.80 12.81 14.29
CA LYS A 523 -39.02 12.25 14.88
C LYS A 523 -38.80 10.84 15.41
N THR A 524 -38.08 10.01 14.66
CA THR A 524 -37.71 8.65 15.02
C THR A 524 -36.83 8.60 16.28
N ASP A 525 -35.86 9.51 16.42
CA ASP A 525 -35.05 9.63 17.64
C ASP A 525 -35.88 10.09 18.84
N HIS A 526 -36.71 11.12 18.67
CA HIS A 526 -37.53 11.68 19.75
C HIS A 526 -38.55 10.67 20.28
N THR A 527 -39.28 10.01 19.36
CA THR A 527 -40.30 9.02 19.73
C THR A 527 -39.72 7.68 20.19
N ASN A 528 -38.40 7.49 20.05
CA ASN A 528 -37.71 6.22 20.31
C ASN A 528 -38.41 5.06 19.59
N ALA A 529 -38.78 5.21 18.31
CA ALA A 529 -39.55 4.21 17.57
C ALA A 529 -39.15 4.11 16.10
N PHE A 530 -38.99 2.89 15.61
CA PHE A 530 -38.73 2.62 14.19
C PHE A 530 -39.95 3.00 13.33
N PRO A 531 -39.78 3.71 12.21
CA PRO A 531 -40.83 3.98 11.23
C PRO A 531 -41.08 2.73 10.36
N ASN A 532 -41.99 1.85 10.79
CA ASN A 532 -42.21 0.54 10.16
C ASN A 532 -42.60 0.59 8.67
N GLU A 533 -43.16 1.71 8.20
CA GLU A 533 -43.46 1.96 6.78
C GLU A 533 -42.21 1.96 5.88
N ILE A 534 -41.01 2.04 6.46
CA ILE A 534 -39.74 1.98 5.71
C ILE A 534 -39.40 0.55 5.29
N TRP A 535 -39.85 -0.50 6.01
CA TRP A 535 -39.46 -1.88 5.69
C TRP A 535 -39.86 -2.30 4.26
N PRO A 536 -41.12 -2.13 3.81
CA PRO A 536 -41.48 -2.48 2.44
C PRO A 536 -40.72 -1.65 1.40
N LYS A 537 -40.42 -0.37 1.70
CA LYS A 537 -39.67 0.51 0.80
C LYS A 537 -38.21 0.07 0.63
N LEU A 538 -37.56 -0.37 1.71
CA LEU A 538 -36.23 -0.97 1.66
C LEU A 538 -36.25 -2.30 0.88
N GLY A 539 -37.32 -3.07 0.99
CA GLY A 539 -37.53 -4.30 0.23
C GLY A 539 -37.72 -4.04 -1.26
N GLU A 540 -38.57 -3.10 -1.63
CA GLU A 540 -38.81 -2.67 -3.02
C GLU A 540 -37.53 -2.12 -3.67
N ALA A 541 -36.70 -1.40 -2.92
CA ALA A 541 -35.39 -0.95 -3.39
C ALA A 541 -34.33 -2.07 -3.47
N GLY A 542 -34.64 -3.28 -3.00
CA GLY A 542 -33.74 -4.44 -3.00
C GLY A 542 -32.70 -4.46 -1.87
N PHE A 543 -32.68 -3.44 -1.00
CA PHE A 543 -31.61 -3.25 -0.02
C PHE A 543 -31.61 -4.31 1.09
N LEU A 544 -32.75 -4.93 1.41
CA LEU A 544 -32.88 -5.94 2.46
C LEU A 544 -32.26 -7.30 2.09
N GLY A 545 -32.03 -7.55 0.79
CA GLY A 545 -31.52 -8.80 0.24
C GLY A 545 -30.18 -8.67 -0.47
N VAL A 546 -29.37 -7.65 -0.17
CA VAL A 546 -28.16 -7.31 -0.95
C VAL A 546 -27.15 -8.46 -1.07
N THR A 547 -26.94 -9.26 -0.03
CA THR A 547 -26.04 -10.44 -0.07
C THR A 547 -26.77 -11.76 -0.37
N ALA A 548 -28.09 -11.73 -0.55
CA ALA A 548 -28.90 -12.93 -0.75
C ALA A 548 -28.98 -13.31 -2.23
N ASP A 549 -29.16 -14.61 -2.51
CA ASP A 549 -29.27 -15.12 -3.87
C ASP A 549 -30.54 -14.56 -4.55
N GLU A 550 -30.43 -14.29 -5.86
CA GLU A 550 -31.57 -13.90 -6.70
C GLU A 550 -32.72 -14.91 -6.66
N ALA A 551 -32.41 -16.20 -6.48
CA ALA A 551 -33.40 -17.27 -6.35
C ALA A 551 -34.38 -17.09 -5.17
N TYR A 552 -34.00 -16.27 -4.17
CA TYR A 552 -34.85 -15.92 -3.03
C TYR A 552 -35.31 -14.45 -3.06
N GLY A 553 -35.05 -13.73 -4.16
CA GLY A 553 -35.38 -12.31 -4.34
C GLY A 553 -34.26 -11.34 -3.95
N GLY A 554 -33.06 -11.81 -3.65
CA GLY A 554 -31.90 -10.96 -3.31
C GLY A 554 -31.19 -10.37 -4.53
N LEU A 555 -30.19 -9.52 -4.28
CA LEU A 555 -29.39 -8.86 -5.33
C LEU A 555 -28.04 -9.53 -5.61
N GLY A 556 -27.56 -10.38 -4.70
CA GLY A 556 -26.27 -11.07 -4.85
C GLY A 556 -25.05 -10.16 -5.06
N MET A 557 -25.05 -8.92 -4.56
CA MET A 557 -24.01 -7.91 -4.84
C MET A 557 -22.81 -7.92 -3.87
N GLY A 558 -22.80 -8.82 -2.89
CA GLY A 558 -21.67 -8.99 -1.96
C GLY A 558 -21.59 -7.93 -0.86
N TYR A 559 -20.47 -7.89 -0.16
CA TYR A 559 -20.31 -7.10 1.07
C TYR A 559 -19.87 -5.65 0.78
N GLN A 560 -19.25 -5.35 -0.36
CA GLN A 560 -18.97 -3.96 -0.75
C GLN A 560 -20.27 -3.18 -0.94
N ALA A 561 -21.22 -3.74 -1.70
CA ALA A 561 -22.53 -3.14 -1.91
C ALA A 561 -23.29 -2.96 -0.59
N HIS A 562 -23.20 -3.96 0.30
CA HIS A 562 -23.81 -3.88 1.63
C HIS A 562 -23.21 -2.75 2.48
N CYS A 563 -21.88 -2.56 2.44
CA CYS A 563 -21.21 -1.46 3.11
C CYS A 563 -21.62 -0.10 2.55
N VAL A 564 -21.79 0.03 1.22
CA VAL A 564 -22.30 1.27 0.58
C VAL A 564 -23.69 1.61 1.10
N ILE A 565 -24.62 0.65 1.09
CA ILE A 565 -25.99 0.86 1.57
C ILE A 565 -25.97 1.25 3.06
N MET A 566 -25.20 0.53 3.87
CA MET A 566 -25.09 0.79 5.30
C MET A 566 -24.52 2.19 5.60
N GLU A 567 -23.51 2.63 4.86
CA GLU A 567 -22.90 3.96 4.99
C GLU A 567 -23.92 5.06 4.69
N GLU A 568 -24.62 4.98 3.55
CA GLU A 568 -25.55 6.05 3.13
C GLU A 568 -26.84 6.08 3.97
N ILE A 569 -27.40 4.93 4.39
CA ILE A 569 -28.54 4.94 5.33
C ILE A 569 -28.09 5.51 6.69
N SER A 570 -26.88 5.20 7.16
CA SER A 570 -26.37 5.73 8.43
C SER A 570 -26.11 7.24 8.39
N ARG A 571 -25.72 7.76 7.22
CA ARG A 571 -25.58 9.20 6.98
C ARG A 571 -26.92 9.93 7.14
N ALA A 572 -28.03 9.31 6.73
CA ALA A 572 -29.37 9.85 6.93
C ALA A 572 -29.89 9.63 8.37
N SER A 573 -29.76 8.42 8.90
CA SER A 573 -30.15 8.09 10.28
C SER A 573 -29.44 6.82 10.77
N GLY A 574 -28.51 6.98 11.71
CA GLY A 574 -27.79 5.86 12.32
C GLY A 574 -28.73 4.82 12.94
N SER A 575 -29.81 5.27 13.57
CA SER A 575 -30.78 4.37 14.21
C SER A 575 -31.59 3.52 13.22
N ILE A 576 -32.02 4.08 12.09
CA ILE A 576 -32.71 3.32 11.03
C ILE A 576 -31.73 2.34 10.39
N ALA A 577 -30.49 2.79 10.14
CA ALA A 577 -29.43 1.95 9.59
C ALA A 577 -29.08 0.77 10.51
N LEU A 578 -29.08 0.95 11.83
CA LEU A 578 -28.82 -0.14 12.77
C LEU A 578 -29.92 -1.22 12.71
N SER A 579 -31.19 -0.83 12.62
CA SER A 579 -32.28 -1.77 12.42
C SER A 579 -32.18 -2.48 11.08
N TYR A 580 -31.84 -1.74 10.01
CA TYR A 580 -31.53 -2.31 8.70
C TYR A 580 -30.40 -3.35 8.77
N ALA A 581 -29.29 -3.06 9.46
CA ALA A 581 -28.17 -3.97 9.63
C ALA A 581 -28.57 -5.23 10.43
N ALA A 582 -29.36 -5.08 11.49
CA ALA A 582 -29.87 -6.21 12.25
C ALA A 582 -30.75 -7.13 11.38
N HIS A 583 -31.52 -6.56 10.47
CA HIS A 583 -32.34 -7.34 9.55
C HIS A 583 -31.50 -7.99 8.44
N SER A 584 -30.78 -7.19 7.66
CA SER A 584 -30.06 -7.64 6.46
C SER A 584 -28.83 -8.49 6.80
N GLN A 585 -28.04 -8.10 7.81
CA GLN A 585 -26.79 -8.77 8.16
C GLN A 585 -26.93 -9.80 9.28
N LEU A 586 -27.68 -9.51 10.35
CA LEU A 586 -27.79 -10.48 11.45
C LEU A 586 -28.81 -11.59 11.16
N CYS A 587 -29.86 -11.31 10.38
CA CYS A 587 -30.90 -12.27 10.08
C CYS A 587 -30.76 -12.85 8.65
N VAL A 588 -30.94 -12.02 7.62
CA VAL A 588 -30.95 -12.49 6.22
C VAL A 588 -29.63 -13.16 5.83
N ASN A 589 -28.48 -12.54 6.13
CA ASN A 589 -27.17 -13.16 5.84
C ASN A 589 -26.96 -14.48 6.60
N GLN A 590 -27.41 -14.58 7.86
CA GLN A 590 -27.30 -15.83 8.63
C GLN A 590 -28.16 -16.96 8.04
N PHE A 591 -29.37 -16.65 7.56
CA PHE A 591 -30.17 -17.59 6.78
C PHE A 591 -29.47 -18.01 5.49
N MET A 592 -28.86 -17.07 4.78
CA MET A 592 -28.11 -17.35 3.56
C MET A 592 -26.92 -18.29 3.80
N LEU A 593 -26.17 -18.07 4.89
CA LEU A 593 -24.99 -18.86 5.21
C LEU A 593 -25.34 -20.25 5.79
N ASN A 594 -26.35 -20.33 6.65
CA ASN A 594 -26.58 -21.51 7.50
C ASN A 594 -27.92 -22.21 7.29
N GLY A 595 -28.84 -21.62 6.52
CA GLY A 595 -30.16 -22.18 6.26
C GLY A 595 -30.13 -23.37 5.29
N SER A 596 -30.98 -24.36 5.52
CA SER A 596 -31.29 -25.39 4.51
C SER A 596 -32.03 -24.77 3.31
N PRO A 597 -32.04 -25.42 2.13
CA PRO A 597 -32.83 -24.95 1.00
C PRO A 597 -34.30 -24.69 1.32
N GLU A 598 -34.91 -25.55 2.16
CA GLU A 598 -36.31 -25.45 2.60
C GLU A 598 -36.51 -24.26 3.56
N GLN A 599 -35.58 -24.05 4.51
CA GLN A 599 -35.61 -22.91 5.41
C GLN A 599 -35.46 -21.59 4.62
N LYS A 600 -34.52 -21.54 3.67
CA LYS A 600 -34.30 -20.38 2.80
C LYS A 600 -35.55 -20.04 2.00
N ALA A 601 -36.14 -21.04 1.33
CA ALA A 601 -37.38 -20.87 0.56
C ALA A 601 -38.56 -20.42 1.43
N LYS A 602 -38.65 -20.88 2.68
CA LYS A 602 -39.73 -20.51 3.61
C LYS A 602 -39.59 -19.08 4.16
N TYR A 603 -38.40 -18.69 4.61
CA TYR A 603 -38.24 -17.47 5.43
C TYR A 603 -37.71 -16.26 4.65
N LEU A 604 -36.81 -16.45 3.68
CA LEU A 604 -36.12 -15.34 3.02
C LEU A 604 -37.04 -14.44 2.17
N PRO A 605 -37.98 -14.94 1.36
CA PRO A 605 -38.77 -14.07 0.48
C PRO A 605 -39.52 -12.97 1.24
N GLY A 606 -40.18 -13.30 2.35
CA GLY A 606 -40.89 -12.31 3.18
C GLY A 606 -39.96 -11.36 3.93
N LEU A 607 -38.75 -11.80 4.30
CA LEU A 607 -37.73 -10.92 4.90
C LEU A 607 -37.15 -9.95 3.86
N ILE A 608 -36.90 -10.41 2.64
CA ILE A 608 -36.31 -9.59 1.57
C ILE A 608 -37.33 -8.58 1.05
N ALA A 609 -38.61 -8.95 0.94
CA ALA A 609 -39.68 -8.04 0.56
C ALA A 609 -40.01 -6.98 1.63
N GLY A 610 -39.48 -7.11 2.85
CA GLY A 610 -39.77 -6.20 3.97
C GLY A 610 -41.16 -6.40 4.60
N GLU A 611 -41.84 -7.49 4.29
CA GLU A 611 -43.13 -7.88 4.90
C GLU A 611 -42.94 -8.50 6.29
N LYS A 612 -41.76 -9.08 6.53
CA LYS A 612 -41.34 -9.67 7.80
C LYS A 612 -40.08 -8.97 8.27
N ILE A 613 -39.90 -8.91 9.59
CA ILE A 613 -38.77 -8.27 10.25
C ILE A 613 -37.93 -9.35 10.93
N GLY A 614 -36.62 -9.31 10.71
CA GLY A 614 -35.64 -10.22 11.27
C GLY A 614 -34.91 -9.65 12.47
N ALA A 615 -34.57 -10.53 13.42
CA ALA A 615 -33.66 -10.23 14.53
C ALA A 615 -32.75 -11.44 14.83
N LEU A 616 -31.74 -11.20 15.68
CA LEU A 616 -30.84 -12.23 16.18
C LEU A 616 -30.65 -12.04 17.69
N ALA A 617 -30.82 -13.12 18.45
CA ALA A 617 -30.85 -13.11 19.91
C ALA A 617 -29.80 -14.02 20.52
N MET A 618 -28.78 -13.40 21.11
CA MET A 618 -27.65 -14.09 21.72
C MET A 618 -27.44 -13.69 23.18
N SER A 619 -27.26 -12.38 23.40
CA SER A 619 -26.85 -11.82 24.67
C SER A 619 -27.89 -12.02 25.76
N GLU A 620 -27.41 -12.15 26.98
CA GLU A 620 -28.22 -12.30 28.20
C GLU A 620 -27.72 -11.32 29.26
N HIS A 621 -28.50 -11.08 30.30
CA HIS A 621 -28.07 -10.26 31.44
C HIS A 621 -26.71 -10.69 32.01
N SER A 622 -26.43 -11.99 32.03
CA SER A 622 -25.16 -12.55 32.51
C SER A 622 -24.14 -12.88 31.42
N ALA A 623 -24.44 -12.64 30.14
CA ALA A 623 -23.60 -13.06 29.01
C ALA A 623 -23.62 -12.03 27.87
N GLY A 624 -22.65 -11.11 27.90
CA GLY A 624 -22.39 -10.11 26.84
C GLY A 624 -21.12 -10.44 26.07
N SER A 625 -19.97 -9.87 26.47
CA SER A 625 -18.66 -10.16 25.87
C SER A 625 -18.29 -11.65 25.92
N ASP A 626 -18.68 -12.34 26.99
CA ASP A 626 -18.59 -13.80 27.12
C ASP A 626 -19.91 -14.48 26.72
N VAL A 627 -20.32 -14.28 25.46
CA VAL A 627 -21.64 -14.70 24.98
C VAL A 627 -21.86 -16.21 25.05
N VAL A 628 -20.79 -17.01 25.03
CA VAL A 628 -20.86 -18.49 25.09
C VAL A 628 -21.21 -19.02 26.49
N SER A 629 -21.13 -18.17 27.51
CA SER A 629 -21.56 -18.47 28.89
C SER A 629 -23.06 -18.25 29.13
N MET A 630 -23.84 -18.09 28.05
CA MET A 630 -25.30 -18.05 28.07
C MET A 630 -25.92 -19.23 28.85
N LYS A 631 -27.07 -18.96 29.49
CA LYS A 631 -27.80 -19.89 30.35
C LYS A 631 -29.10 -20.40 29.75
N MET A 632 -29.70 -19.68 28.80
CA MET A 632 -30.93 -20.10 28.14
C MET A 632 -30.80 -21.53 27.61
N THR A 633 -31.82 -22.36 27.87
CA THR A 633 -31.81 -23.79 27.52
C THR A 633 -32.80 -24.11 26.42
N ALA A 634 -32.50 -25.16 25.65
CA ALA A 634 -33.42 -25.78 24.70
C ALA A 634 -33.51 -27.28 25.04
N LYS A 635 -34.62 -27.70 25.64
CA LYS A 635 -34.84 -29.10 26.05
C LYS A 635 -35.50 -29.88 24.92
N GLU A 636 -34.91 -31.00 24.52
CA GLU A 636 -35.51 -31.90 23.53
C GLU A 636 -36.85 -32.46 24.03
N VAL A 637 -37.85 -32.42 23.16
CA VAL A 637 -39.20 -32.97 23.36
C VAL A 637 -39.65 -33.67 22.07
N ASP A 638 -40.81 -34.32 22.09
CA ASP A 638 -41.35 -34.92 20.87
C ASP A 638 -41.56 -33.86 19.78
N GLY A 639 -41.06 -34.13 18.57
CA GLY A 639 -41.12 -33.22 17.42
C GLY A 639 -40.17 -32.00 17.44
N GLY A 640 -39.47 -31.69 18.53
CA GLY A 640 -38.66 -30.46 18.58
C GLY A 640 -38.02 -30.15 19.94
N TYR A 641 -38.01 -28.86 20.29
CA TYR A 641 -37.35 -28.33 21.50
C TYR A 641 -38.24 -27.32 22.22
N LEU A 642 -38.19 -27.31 23.55
CA LEU A 642 -38.75 -26.24 24.38
C LEU A 642 -37.64 -25.29 24.82
N LEU A 643 -37.73 -24.03 24.40
CA LEU A 643 -36.80 -22.97 24.74
C LEU A 643 -37.26 -22.24 26.00
N ASN A 644 -36.36 -22.11 26.98
CA ASN A 644 -36.62 -21.45 28.25
C ASN A 644 -35.48 -20.51 28.66
N GLY A 645 -35.83 -19.26 28.98
CA GLY A 645 -34.90 -18.25 29.48
C GLY A 645 -35.20 -16.85 28.96
N THR A 646 -34.20 -15.98 29.02
CA THR A 646 -34.32 -14.57 28.61
C THR A 646 -33.15 -14.16 27.72
N LYS A 647 -33.41 -13.32 26.73
CA LYS A 647 -32.38 -12.63 25.94
C LYS A 647 -32.49 -11.12 26.15
N MET A 648 -31.36 -10.43 26.10
CA MET A 648 -31.25 -9.01 26.46
C MET A 648 -30.52 -8.23 25.38
N TRP A 649 -30.92 -6.97 25.18
CA TRP A 649 -30.36 -6.06 24.16
C TRP A 649 -30.63 -6.48 22.72
N ILE A 650 -31.79 -7.07 22.44
CA ILE A 650 -32.08 -7.64 21.12
C ILE A 650 -32.65 -6.56 20.18
N THR A 651 -31.81 -6.11 19.25
CA THR A 651 -32.20 -5.20 18.17
C THR A 651 -33.27 -5.84 17.28
N ASN A 652 -34.27 -5.05 16.90
CA ASN A 652 -35.52 -5.45 16.23
C ASN A 652 -36.39 -6.44 17.02
N GLY A 653 -35.93 -6.98 18.16
CA GLY A 653 -36.65 -7.98 18.95
C GLY A 653 -38.11 -7.65 19.27
N PRO A 654 -38.46 -6.40 19.64
CA PRO A 654 -39.85 -6.02 19.90
C PRO A 654 -40.80 -6.15 18.70
N ASP A 655 -40.29 -6.02 17.46
CA ASP A 655 -41.09 -5.96 16.23
C ASP A 655 -40.80 -7.14 15.27
N ALA A 656 -39.82 -7.98 15.61
CA ALA A 656 -39.40 -9.08 14.77
C ALA A 656 -40.52 -10.11 14.60
N HIS A 657 -40.58 -10.67 13.41
CA HIS A 657 -41.41 -11.83 13.08
C HIS A 657 -40.62 -13.13 13.23
N TYR A 658 -39.35 -13.09 12.84
CA TYR A 658 -38.42 -14.22 12.92
C TYR A 658 -37.17 -13.81 13.70
N ILE A 659 -36.77 -14.65 14.65
CA ILE A 659 -35.57 -14.42 15.46
C ILE A 659 -34.67 -15.65 15.40
N ILE A 660 -33.39 -15.45 15.08
CA ILE A 660 -32.37 -16.47 15.24
C ILE A 660 -31.92 -16.47 16.70
N VAL A 661 -32.28 -17.50 17.46
CA VAL A 661 -32.04 -17.62 18.91
C VAL A 661 -30.97 -18.66 19.19
N TYR A 662 -29.99 -18.29 20.02
CA TYR A 662 -28.95 -19.22 20.49
C TYR A 662 -29.27 -19.71 21.90
N ALA A 663 -29.35 -21.03 22.08
CA ALA A 663 -29.66 -21.66 23.36
C ALA A 663 -28.83 -22.92 23.58
N LYS A 664 -28.65 -23.32 24.85
CA LYS A 664 -27.94 -24.54 25.22
C LYS A 664 -28.86 -25.76 25.16
N THR A 665 -28.55 -26.67 24.25
CA THR A 665 -29.14 -28.02 24.17
C THR A 665 -28.42 -29.00 25.09
N VAL A 666 -27.14 -28.74 25.41
CA VAL A 666 -26.37 -29.49 26.42
C VAL A 666 -25.74 -28.47 27.39
N PRO A 667 -26.43 -28.11 28.50
CA PRO A 667 -26.01 -27.03 29.40
C PRO A 667 -24.55 -27.12 29.88
N ASP A 668 -24.10 -28.34 30.20
CA ASP A 668 -22.79 -28.63 30.79
C ASP A 668 -21.65 -28.72 29.75
N ALA A 669 -21.95 -28.69 28.44
CA ALA A 669 -20.95 -28.81 27.38
C ALA A 669 -20.30 -27.46 26.97
N ALA A 670 -20.47 -26.41 27.79
CA ALA A 670 -19.99 -25.06 27.52
C ALA A 670 -20.37 -24.59 26.10
N SER A 671 -19.42 -24.05 25.33
CA SER A 671 -19.61 -23.59 23.96
C SER A 671 -20.00 -24.70 22.97
N LYS A 672 -19.69 -25.97 23.28
CA LYS A 672 -20.03 -27.12 22.44
C LYS A 672 -21.47 -27.60 22.61
N GLY A 673 -22.21 -27.06 23.57
CA GLY A 673 -23.61 -27.41 23.83
C GLY A 673 -24.62 -26.41 23.28
N ILE A 674 -24.20 -25.44 22.46
CA ILE A 674 -25.05 -24.36 21.95
C ILE A 674 -25.60 -24.73 20.57
N THR A 675 -26.87 -24.45 20.35
CA THR A 675 -27.59 -24.63 19.07
C THR A 675 -28.28 -23.32 18.67
N ALA A 676 -28.37 -23.06 17.36
CA ALA A 676 -29.11 -21.93 16.81
C ALA A 676 -30.50 -22.40 16.35
N PHE A 677 -31.53 -21.60 16.64
CA PHE A 677 -32.93 -21.91 16.38
C PHE A 677 -33.61 -20.76 15.65
N ILE A 678 -34.54 -21.08 14.76
CA ILE A 678 -35.43 -20.11 14.12
C ILE A 678 -36.73 -20.07 14.94
N VAL A 679 -37.00 -18.94 15.58
CA VAL A 679 -38.21 -18.72 16.39
C VAL A 679 -39.15 -17.76 15.69
N GLU A 680 -40.39 -18.20 15.45
CA GLU A 680 -41.48 -17.33 15.02
C GLU A 680 -42.09 -16.65 16.27
N THR A 681 -42.13 -15.32 16.31
CA THR A 681 -42.50 -14.56 17.53
C THR A 681 -43.98 -14.67 17.90
N THR A 682 -44.81 -15.23 17.02
CA THR A 682 -46.21 -15.58 17.30
C THR A 682 -46.36 -16.89 18.09
N THR A 683 -45.27 -17.64 18.27
CA THR A 683 -45.29 -18.90 19.03
C THR A 683 -45.64 -18.65 20.50
N LYS A 684 -46.57 -19.46 21.03
CA LYS A 684 -46.98 -19.39 22.43
C LYS A 684 -45.76 -19.49 23.36
N GLY A 685 -45.73 -18.64 24.38
CA GLY A 685 -44.63 -18.58 25.36
C GLY A 685 -43.57 -17.51 25.06
N PHE A 686 -43.53 -16.99 23.82
CA PHE A 686 -42.65 -15.88 23.47
C PHE A 686 -43.30 -14.54 23.89
N SER A 687 -42.49 -13.64 24.45
CA SER A 687 -42.89 -12.25 24.65
C SER A 687 -41.69 -11.29 24.69
N CYS A 688 -41.95 -10.01 24.40
CA CYS A 688 -41.00 -8.93 24.69
C CYS A 688 -41.39 -8.30 26.03
N ALA A 689 -40.60 -8.53 27.08
CA ALA A 689 -40.90 -8.03 28.42
C ALA A 689 -40.84 -6.50 28.48
N LYS A 690 -39.85 -5.92 27.80
CA LYS A 690 -39.64 -4.47 27.77
C LYS A 690 -38.89 -4.04 26.52
N LYS A 691 -39.42 -3.00 25.86
CA LYS A 691 -38.65 -2.18 24.93
C LYS A 691 -37.77 -1.20 25.71
N LEU A 692 -36.49 -1.18 25.37
CA LEU A 692 -35.46 -0.44 26.11
C LEU A 692 -35.35 1.00 25.61
N ASP A 693 -35.15 1.91 26.56
CA ASP A 693 -34.88 3.33 26.30
C ASP A 693 -33.36 3.56 26.33
N LYS A 694 -32.80 4.06 25.23
CA LYS A 694 -31.35 4.10 24.98
C LYS A 694 -30.83 5.53 24.83
N LEU A 695 -29.53 5.72 25.08
CA LEU A 695 -28.80 6.97 24.86
C LEU A 695 -28.96 7.47 23.40
N GLY A 696 -28.62 6.62 22.44
CA GLY A 696 -28.78 6.84 21.01
C GLY A 696 -29.35 5.60 20.35
N MET A 697 -29.34 5.57 19.02
CA MET A 697 -29.94 4.52 18.20
C MET A 697 -31.41 4.30 18.56
N ARG A 698 -32.12 5.39 18.88
CA ARG A 698 -33.47 5.37 19.46
C ARG A 698 -34.56 4.96 18.46
N GLY A 699 -34.30 5.15 17.17
CA GLY A 699 -35.10 4.56 16.09
C GLY A 699 -34.93 3.06 15.90
N SER A 700 -33.94 2.44 16.53
CA SER A 700 -33.73 0.99 16.45
C SER A 700 -34.33 0.32 17.66
N ASN A 701 -35.52 -0.28 17.53
CA ASN A 701 -36.20 -0.88 18.67
C ASN A 701 -35.35 -2.02 19.26
N THR A 702 -35.13 -2.01 20.58
CA THR A 702 -34.30 -3.00 21.29
C THR A 702 -35.08 -3.56 22.46
N GLY A 703 -35.10 -4.88 22.63
CA GLY A 703 -35.95 -5.53 23.63
C GLY A 703 -35.22 -6.49 24.57
N GLU A 704 -35.84 -6.70 25.73
CA GLU A 704 -35.68 -7.89 26.54
C GLU A 704 -36.72 -8.92 26.12
N LEU A 705 -36.27 -10.10 25.69
CA LEU A 705 -37.12 -11.17 25.18
C LEU A 705 -37.21 -12.30 26.21
N VAL A 706 -38.42 -12.82 26.41
CA VAL A 706 -38.73 -13.92 27.32
C VAL A 706 -39.22 -15.12 26.53
N PHE A 707 -38.69 -16.28 26.87
CA PHE A 707 -39.06 -17.56 26.33
C PHE A 707 -39.51 -18.45 27.48
N ASP A 708 -40.81 -18.74 27.54
CA ASP A 708 -41.44 -19.60 28.53
C ASP A 708 -42.07 -20.79 27.81
N ASP A 709 -41.39 -21.94 27.85
CA ASP A 709 -41.75 -23.15 27.11
C ASP A 709 -42.09 -22.91 25.63
N VAL A 710 -41.26 -22.12 24.94
CA VAL A 710 -41.43 -21.84 23.51
C VAL A 710 -41.06 -23.08 22.70
N PHE A 711 -42.07 -23.69 22.06
CA PHE A 711 -41.88 -24.85 21.20
C PHE A 711 -41.27 -24.46 19.85
N VAL A 712 -40.13 -25.06 19.52
CA VAL A 712 -39.44 -24.91 18.23
C VAL A 712 -39.35 -26.27 17.57
N PRO A 713 -39.93 -26.47 16.38
CA PRO A 713 -39.92 -27.76 15.72
C PRO A 713 -38.51 -28.10 15.21
N LYS A 714 -38.23 -29.40 15.00
CA LYS A 714 -36.88 -29.88 14.65
C LYS A 714 -36.33 -29.26 13.36
N GLU A 715 -37.19 -29.00 12.38
CA GLU A 715 -36.85 -28.33 11.12
C GLU A 715 -36.46 -26.85 11.27
N ASN A 716 -36.71 -26.26 12.44
CA ASN A 716 -36.29 -24.88 12.76
C ASN A 716 -34.94 -24.81 13.49
N VAL A 717 -34.21 -25.93 13.61
CA VAL A 717 -32.79 -25.89 13.98
C VAL A 717 -31.99 -25.29 12.81
N LEU A 718 -31.27 -24.19 13.04
CA LEU A 718 -30.44 -23.55 12.02
C LEU A 718 -29.02 -24.14 12.06
N GLY A 719 -28.58 -24.70 10.93
CA GLY A 719 -27.35 -25.48 10.88
C GLY A 719 -27.48 -26.83 11.60
N ALA A 720 -26.43 -27.24 12.33
CA ALA A 720 -26.42 -28.53 13.01
C ALA A 720 -26.59 -28.39 14.54
N LEU A 721 -27.24 -29.39 15.15
CA LEU A 721 -27.37 -29.52 16.60
C LEU A 721 -25.99 -29.42 17.27
N ASN A 722 -25.90 -28.68 18.38
CA ASN A 722 -24.68 -28.42 19.15
C ASN A 722 -23.57 -27.70 18.35
N LYS A 723 -23.89 -27.12 17.18
CA LYS A 723 -22.96 -26.34 16.34
C LYS A 723 -23.35 -24.87 16.22
N GLY A 724 -24.12 -24.34 17.17
CA GLY A 724 -24.51 -22.93 17.20
C GLY A 724 -23.32 -21.97 17.22
N VAL A 725 -22.22 -22.31 17.92
CA VAL A 725 -21.00 -21.47 17.88
C VAL A 725 -20.38 -21.43 16.48
N ARG A 726 -20.54 -22.48 15.66
CA ARG A 726 -20.10 -22.44 14.26
C ARG A 726 -20.97 -21.47 13.46
N VAL A 727 -22.30 -21.58 13.57
CA VAL A 727 -23.26 -20.66 12.91
C VAL A 727 -22.91 -19.20 13.24
N LEU A 728 -22.68 -18.92 14.53
CA LEU A 728 -22.25 -17.62 15.00
C LEU A 728 -20.95 -17.16 14.31
N MET A 729 -19.90 -17.97 14.38
CA MET A 729 -18.58 -17.59 13.89
C MET A 729 -18.52 -17.49 12.36
N GLU A 730 -19.46 -18.12 11.64
CA GLU A 730 -19.54 -18.00 10.19
C GLU A 730 -20.02 -16.62 9.71
N GLY A 731 -20.77 -15.88 10.52
CA GLY A 731 -21.25 -14.54 10.17
C GLY A 731 -20.65 -13.39 10.99
N LEU A 732 -20.06 -13.65 12.16
CA LEU A 732 -19.63 -12.59 13.10
C LEU A 732 -18.57 -11.64 12.52
N ASP A 733 -17.61 -12.14 11.74
CA ASP A 733 -16.60 -11.27 11.12
C ASP A 733 -17.21 -10.43 9.99
N LEU A 734 -18.14 -10.99 9.23
CA LEU A 734 -18.89 -10.25 8.20
C LEU A 734 -19.84 -9.21 8.81
N GLU A 735 -20.47 -9.54 9.93
CA GLU A 735 -21.23 -8.60 10.75
C GLU A 735 -20.39 -7.39 11.14
N ARG A 736 -19.18 -7.61 11.67
CA ARG A 736 -18.26 -6.52 12.03
C ARG A 736 -17.87 -5.68 10.82
N LEU A 737 -17.58 -6.33 9.71
CA LEU A 737 -17.23 -5.65 8.46
C LEU A 737 -18.35 -4.72 8.00
N VAL A 738 -19.58 -5.22 7.84
CA VAL A 738 -20.71 -4.40 7.39
C VAL A 738 -21.05 -3.32 8.41
N LEU A 739 -21.06 -3.63 9.72
CA LEU A 739 -21.31 -2.64 10.76
C LEU A 739 -20.22 -1.56 10.84
N SER A 740 -19.01 -1.81 10.34
CA SER A 740 -17.97 -0.77 10.25
C SER A 740 -18.32 0.37 9.30
N ALA A 741 -19.24 0.15 8.35
CA ALA A 741 -19.72 1.19 7.44
C ALA A 741 -20.71 2.17 8.11
N GLY A 742 -21.38 1.76 9.19
CA GLY A 742 -22.30 2.65 9.91
C GLY A 742 -21.64 3.91 10.49
N PRO A 743 -20.53 3.77 11.23
CA PRO A 743 -19.70 4.89 11.67
C PRO A 743 -19.22 5.81 10.54
N LEU A 744 -18.98 5.28 9.33
CA LEU A 744 -18.59 6.10 8.18
C LEU A 744 -19.71 7.07 7.79
N GLY A 745 -20.95 6.59 7.72
CA GLY A 745 -22.11 7.42 7.45
C GLY A 745 -22.30 8.53 8.49
N LEU A 746 -22.12 8.19 9.77
CA LEU A 746 -22.19 9.17 10.86
C LEU A 746 -21.08 10.23 10.80
N MET A 747 -19.85 9.84 10.43
CA MET A 747 -18.75 10.78 10.21
C MET A 747 -19.02 11.72 9.03
N GLN A 748 -19.53 11.18 7.93
CA GLN A 748 -19.90 12.00 6.77
C GLN A 748 -21.04 12.96 7.14
N ALA A 749 -22.08 12.51 7.85
CA ALA A 749 -23.15 13.37 8.34
C ALA A 749 -22.65 14.48 9.27
N ALA A 750 -21.69 14.17 10.13
CA ALA A 750 -21.05 15.16 10.99
C ALA A 750 -20.31 16.23 10.18
N LEU A 751 -19.61 15.85 9.10
CA LEU A 751 -19.00 16.79 8.17
C LEU A 751 -20.05 17.61 7.40
N ASP A 752 -21.14 16.98 6.96
CA ASP A 752 -22.19 17.62 6.17
C ASP A 752 -22.89 18.77 6.89
N ILE A 753 -23.07 18.67 8.21
CA ILE A 753 -23.64 19.76 9.01
C ILE A 753 -22.59 20.78 9.43
N THR A 754 -21.35 20.34 9.65
CA THR A 754 -20.29 21.18 10.23
C THR A 754 -19.62 22.06 9.19
N LEU A 755 -19.31 21.53 7.99
CA LEU A 755 -18.64 22.28 6.95
C LEU A 755 -19.46 23.50 6.50
N PRO A 756 -20.76 23.38 6.13
CA PRO A 756 -21.56 24.54 5.76
C PRO A 756 -21.74 25.54 6.92
N TYR A 757 -21.96 25.04 8.14
CA TYR A 757 -22.12 25.90 9.31
C TYR A 757 -20.88 26.76 9.57
N THR A 758 -19.70 26.13 9.57
CA THR A 758 -18.44 26.84 9.85
C THR A 758 -18.05 27.85 8.77
N HIS A 759 -18.44 27.62 7.52
CA HIS A 759 -18.18 28.53 6.40
C HIS A 759 -19.19 29.70 6.31
N THR A 760 -20.34 29.60 6.99
CA THR A 760 -21.36 30.66 7.03
C THR A 760 -21.35 31.45 8.33
N ARG A 761 -21.12 30.78 9.47
CA ARG A 761 -21.06 31.41 10.80
C ARG A 761 -19.83 32.31 10.92
N LYS A 762 -20.06 33.58 11.27
CA LYS A 762 -18.97 34.54 11.51
C LYS A 762 -18.79 34.85 12.99
N GLN A 763 -17.53 34.92 13.43
CA GLN A 763 -17.08 35.55 14.66
C GLN A 763 -15.84 36.39 14.33
N PHE A 764 -15.62 37.49 15.05
CA PHE A 764 -14.54 38.43 14.72
C PHE A 764 -14.57 38.87 13.23
N ASN A 765 -15.78 39.04 12.67
CA ASN A 765 -16.07 39.42 11.29
C ASN A 765 -15.57 38.47 10.17
N THR A 766 -15.08 37.28 10.52
CA THR A 766 -14.62 36.27 9.54
C THR A 766 -15.39 34.96 9.72
N PRO A 767 -15.69 34.20 8.64
CA PRO A 767 -16.17 32.83 8.78
C PRO A 767 -15.27 32.02 9.72
N ILE A 768 -15.87 31.30 10.67
CA ILE A 768 -15.09 30.57 11.68
C ILE A 768 -14.22 29.47 11.06
N ALA A 769 -14.59 28.97 9.87
CA ALA A 769 -13.78 28.04 9.08
C ALA A 769 -12.39 28.57 8.71
N HIS A 770 -12.14 29.89 8.73
CA HIS A 770 -10.82 30.46 8.40
C HIS A 770 -9.89 30.55 9.62
N ASN A 771 -10.37 30.24 10.82
CA ASN A 771 -9.54 30.20 12.02
C ASN A 771 -8.71 28.91 12.01
N GLN A 772 -7.39 29.02 12.16
CA GLN A 772 -6.46 27.88 12.01
C GLN A 772 -6.81 26.67 12.90
N LEU A 773 -7.26 26.90 14.15
CA LEU A 773 -7.68 25.81 15.04
C LEU A 773 -8.95 25.08 14.56
N VAL A 774 -9.86 25.81 13.89
CA VAL A 774 -11.05 25.23 13.26
C VAL A 774 -10.65 24.45 12.01
N GLN A 775 -9.76 24.99 11.18
CA GLN A 775 -9.22 24.30 10.01
C GLN A 775 -8.55 22.97 10.39
N GLY A 776 -7.75 22.97 11.46
CA GLY A 776 -7.11 21.76 11.99
C GLY A 776 -8.15 20.68 12.36
N LYS A 777 -9.21 21.05 13.08
CA LYS A 777 -10.28 20.11 13.43
C LYS A 777 -11.04 19.58 12.22
N LEU A 778 -11.37 20.45 11.26
CA LEU A 778 -12.03 20.04 10.02
C LEU A 778 -11.15 19.06 9.21
N ALA A 779 -9.85 19.34 9.14
CA ALA A 779 -8.89 18.45 8.50
C ALA A 779 -8.79 17.09 9.21
N ASP A 780 -8.74 17.09 10.55
CA ASP A 780 -8.71 15.87 11.34
C ASP A 780 -9.99 15.03 11.14
N MET A 781 -11.17 15.66 11.19
CA MET A 781 -12.44 14.98 10.93
C MET A 781 -12.46 14.32 9.54
N TYR A 782 -12.04 15.06 8.51
CA TYR A 782 -11.98 14.53 7.14
C TYR A 782 -10.98 13.38 7.00
N THR A 783 -9.78 13.53 7.54
CA THR A 783 -8.74 12.49 7.46
C THR A 783 -9.16 11.22 8.21
N LYS A 784 -9.77 11.35 9.40
CA LYS A 784 -10.33 10.22 10.15
C LYS A 784 -11.40 9.47 9.34
N TYR A 785 -12.32 10.22 8.71
CA TYR A 785 -13.33 9.64 7.82
C TYR A 785 -12.69 8.90 6.65
N LYS A 786 -11.76 9.53 5.92
CA LYS A 786 -11.13 8.91 4.75
C LYS A 786 -10.30 7.68 5.13
N ALA A 787 -9.56 7.71 6.23
CA ALA A 787 -8.79 6.56 6.71
C ALA A 787 -9.71 5.38 7.09
N ALA A 788 -10.78 5.64 7.83
CA ALA A 788 -11.76 4.61 8.21
C ALA A 788 -12.48 4.05 6.98
N SER A 789 -12.90 4.92 6.07
CA SER A 789 -13.59 4.56 4.83
C SER A 789 -12.72 3.68 3.94
N SER A 790 -11.45 4.07 3.73
CA SER A 790 -10.49 3.26 2.98
C SER A 790 -10.27 1.89 3.62
N TYR A 791 -10.16 1.79 4.95
CA TYR A 791 -9.96 0.51 5.62
C TYR A 791 -11.18 -0.41 5.47
N THR A 792 -12.39 0.07 5.80
CA THR A 792 -13.63 -0.69 5.67
C THR A 792 -13.85 -1.19 4.25
N HIS A 793 -13.76 -0.30 3.26
CA HIS A 793 -14.02 -0.66 1.86
C HIS A 793 -12.93 -1.57 1.28
N ALA A 794 -11.67 -1.43 1.70
CA ALA A 794 -10.61 -2.36 1.31
C ALA A 794 -10.84 -3.79 1.84
N VAL A 795 -11.29 -3.92 3.09
CA VAL A 795 -11.61 -5.24 3.66
C VAL A 795 -12.84 -5.84 2.96
N ALA A 796 -13.87 -5.03 2.68
CA ALA A 796 -15.04 -5.49 1.91
C ALA A 796 -14.66 -5.97 0.50
N ALA A 797 -13.82 -5.21 -0.20
CA ALA A 797 -13.29 -5.60 -1.50
C ALA A 797 -12.47 -6.89 -1.42
N ALA A 798 -11.64 -7.06 -0.40
CA ALA A 798 -10.86 -8.29 -0.24
C ALA A 798 -11.77 -9.53 -0.07
N VAL A 799 -12.83 -9.40 0.74
CA VAL A 799 -13.82 -10.47 0.95
C VAL A 799 -14.58 -10.81 -0.34
N ASP A 800 -15.02 -9.81 -1.09
CA ASP A 800 -15.72 -10.02 -2.36
C ASP A 800 -14.80 -10.67 -3.40
N ASN A 801 -13.55 -10.24 -3.50
CA ASN A 801 -12.55 -10.80 -4.43
C ASN A 801 -12.01 -12.19 -4.03
N GLY A 802 -12.60 -12.85 -3.04
CA GLY A 802 -12.25 -14.21 -2.65
C GLY A 802 -10.99 -14.34 -1.79
N SER A 803 -10.50 -13.24 -1.23
CA SER A 803 -9.44 -13.29 -0.21
C SER A 803 -9.98 -13.96 1.06
N PRO A 804 -9.12 -14.59 1.87
CA PRO A 804 -9.54 -15.12 3.17
C PRO A 804 -10.17 -14.02 4.03
N ILE A 805 -11.32 -14.32 4.65
CA ILE A 805 -11.91 -13.42 5.65
C ILE A 805 -11.05 -13.49 6.91
N LEU A 806 -10.30 -12.43 7.17
CA LEU A 806 -9.39 -12.33 8.31
C LEU A 806 -10.09 -11.64 9.48
N THR A 807 -10.19 -12.33 10.62
CA THR A 807 -10.81 -11.82 11.84
C THR A 807 -10.20 -10.49 12.29
N GLN A 808 -8.87 -10.34 12.19
CA GLN A 808 -8.18 -9.12 12.58
C GLN A 808 -8.55 -7.91 11.70
N ASP A 809 -8.85 -8.13 10.42
CA ASP A 809 -9.20 -7.06 9.49
C ASP A 809 -10.63 -6.57 9.71
N CYS A 810 -11.58 -7.52 9.82
CA CYS A 810 -12.96 -7.18 10.13
C CYS A 810 -13.10 -6.51 11.51
N ALA A 811 -12.39 -7.02 12.53
CA ALA A 811 -12.38 -6.42 13.86
C ALA A 811 -11.66 -5.06 13.90
N GLY A 812 -10.58 -4.91 13.14
CA GLY A 812 -9.82 -3.66 13.03
C GLY A 812 -10.61 -2.55 12.35
N ALA A 813 -11.32 -2.88 11.26
CA ALA A 813 -12.15 -1.91 10.53
C ALA A 813 -13.20 -1.26 11.43
N ILE A 814 -14.02 -2.06 12.12
CA ILE A 814 -15.06 -1.53 13.01
C ILE A 814 -14.47 -0.89 14.27
N LEU A 815 -13.35 -1.39 14.81
CA LEU A 815 -12.66 -0.77 15.94
C LEU A 815 -12.24 0.67 15.59
N TYR A 816 -11.57 0.85 14.46
CA TYR A 816 -11.09 2.15 14.04
C TYR A 816 -12.26 3.07 13.68
N ALA A 817 -13.20 2.62 12.86
CA ALA A 817 -14.32 3.43 12.40
C ALA A 817 -15.22 3.90 13.57
N ALA A 818 -15.52 3.02 14.53
CA ALA A 818 -16.36 3.35 15.68
C ALA A 818 -15.78 4.47 16.55
N GLU A 819 -14.52 4.35 16.95
CA GLU A 819 -13.87 5.36 17.81
C GLU A 819 -13.69 6.69 17.08
N ARG A 820 -13.36 6.66 15.78
CA ARG A 820 -13.25 7.87 14.96
C ARG A 820 -14.59 8.58 14.78
N ALA A 821 -15.71 7.85 14.67
CA ALA A 821 -17.02 8.46 14.56
C ALA A 821 -17.43 9.23 15.82
N THR A 822 -17.17 8.69 17.00
CA THR A 822 -17.41 9.42 18.27
C THR A 822 -16.58 10.70 18.33
N GLU A 823 -15.29 10.64 17.97
CA GLU A 823 -14.43 11.83 17.92
C GLU A 823 -14.95 12.89 16.94
N CYS A 824 -15.33 12.49 15.72
CA CYS A 824 -15.87 13.42 14.72
C CYS A 824 -17.19 14.04 15.16
N ALA A 825 -18.07 13.27 15.82
CA ALA A 825 -19.33 13.81 16.34
C ALA A 825 -19.11 14.79 17.50
N LEU A 826 -18.13 14.55 18.38
CA LEU A 826 -17.72 15.50 19.42
C LEU A 826 -17.16 16.79 18.80
N ASP A 827 -16.29 16.68 17.79
CA ASP A 827 -15.75 17.84 17.09
C ASP A 827 -16.84 18.62 16.34
N ALA A 828 -17.83 17.95 15.75
CA ALA A 828 -18.98 18.62 15.12
C ALA A 828 -19.76 19.49 16.12
N ILE A 829 -20.06 18.95 17.31
CA ILE A 829 -20.71 19.73 18.38
C ILE A 829 -19.84 20.94 18.75
N GLN A 830 -18.55 20.73 18.97
CA GLN A 830 -17.62 21.78 19.38
C GLN A 830 -17.48 22.89 18.32
N LEU A 831 -17.42 22.52 17.05
CA LEU A 831 -17.28 23.45 15.92
C LEU A 831 -18.57 24.23 15.65
N MET A 832 -19.72 23.64 15.93
CA MET A 832 -21.02 24.33 15.89
C MET A 832 -21.31 25.14 17.17
N GLY A 833 -20.49 24.98 18.21
CA GLY A 833 -20.60 25.70 19.48
C GLY A 833 -21.94 25.48 20.16
N GLY A 834 -22.55 26.55 20.68
CA GLY A 834 -23.86 26.48 21.33
C GLY A 834 -24.93 25.84 20.45
N MET A 835 -24.90 26.07 19.13
CA MET A 835 -25.85 25.45 18.20
C MET A 835 -25.69 23.93 18.15
N GLY A 836 -24.46 23.41 18.17
CA GLY A 836 -24.19 21.97 18.16
C GLY A 836 -24.71 21.23 19.40
N TYR A 837 -24.97 21.97 20.49
CA TYR A 837 -25.52 21.42 21.73
C TYR A 837 -27.06 21.40 21.76
N MET A 838 -27.69 22.11 20.82
CA MET A 838 -29.15 22.19 20.69
C MET A 838 -29.69 21.01 19.87
N ASN A 839 -30.89 20.53 20.19
CA ASN A 839 -31.50 19.38 19.49
C ASN A 839 -32.14 19.76 18.15
N GLU A 840 -32.18 21.06 17.83
CA GLU A 840 -32.61 21.65 16.57
C GLU A 840 -31.67 21.30 15.40
N VAL A 841 -30.44 20.85 15.69
CA VAL A 841 -29.50 20.29 14.71
C VAL A 841 -29.11 18.87 15.12
N PRO A 842 -28.77 17.98 14.17
CA PRO A 842 -28.56 16.57 14.48
C PRO A 842 -27.23 16.26 15.20
N ALA A 843 -26.36 17.25 15.47
CA ALA A 843 -25.03 17.02 16.04
C ALA A 843 -25.07 16.18 17.34
N GLY A 844 -25.97 16.50 18.27
CA GLY A 844 -26.18 15.73 19.49
C GLY A 844 -26.71 14.30 19.24
N ARG A 845 -27.57 14.11 18.23
CA ARG A 845 -28.04 12.78 17.80
C ARG A 845 -26.90 11.94 17.26
N LEU A 846 -26.09 12.49 16.35
CA LEU A 846 -24.96 11.80 15.74
C LEU A 846 -23.97 11.27 16.78
N LEU A 847 -23.66 12.06 17.82
CA LEU A 847 -22.80 11.61 18.92
C LEU A 847 -23.41 10.43 19.69
N ARG A 848 -24.69 10.55 20.06
CA ARG A 848 -25.39 9.51 20.82
C ARG A 848 -25.48 8.21 20.03
N ASP A 849 -25.72 8.30 18.71
CA ASP A 849 -25.77 7.17 17.79
C ASP A 849 -24.38 6.53 17.62
N ALA A 850 -23.34 7.34 17.37
CA ALA A 850 -21.97 6.86 17.17
C ALA A 850 -21.47 5.99 18.33
N LYS A 851 -21.81 6.36 19.56
CA LYS A 851 -21.29 5.70 20.76
C LYS A 851 -21.62 4.22 20.85
N LEU A 852 -22.74 3.77 20.28
CA LEU A 852 -23.10 2.34 20.32
C LEU A 852 -22.08 1.48 19.58
N TYR A 853 -21.45 1.98 18.51
CA TYR A 853 -20.53 1.18 17.70
C TYR A 853 -19.26 0.80 18.44
N GLU A 854 -18.92 1.41 19.57
CA GLU A 854 -17.82 0.99 20.45
C GLU A 854 -18.21 -0.15 21.41
N ILE A 855 -19.51 -0.47 21.50
CA ILE A 855 -20.09 -1.37 22.51
C ILE A 855 -20.76 -2.59 21.84
N GLY A 856 -21.64 -2.34 20.87
CA GLY A 856 -22.38 -3.38 20.13
C GLY A 856 -21.48 -4.25 19.25
N ALA A 857 -21.96 -5.43 18.85
CA ALA A 857 -21.22 -6.41 18.03
C ALA A 857 -19.82 -6.79 18.59
N GLY A 858 -19.69 -6.71 19.92
CA GLY A 858 -18.43 -6.85 20.65
C GLY A 858 -17.75 -5.50 20.86
N THR A 859 -17.38 -5.20 22.12
CA THR A 859 -16.79 -3.92 22.48
C THR A 859 -15.44 -3.68 21.81
N SER A 860 -14.96 -2.44 21.82
CA SER A 860 -13.61 -2.10 21.35
C SER A 860 -12.52 -2.94 22.04
N GLU A 861 -12.67 -3.31 23.31
CA GLU A 861 -11.75 -4.20 24.03
C GLU A 861 -11.81 -5.63 23.51
N VAL A 862 -13.01 -6.15 23.24
CA VAL A 862 -13.18 -7.49 22.64
C VAL A 862 -12.52 -7.52 21.27
N ARG A 863 -12.65 -6.46 20.47
CA ARG A 863 -12.01 -6.33 19.14
C ARG A 863 -10.49 -6.33 19.26
N ARG A 864 -9.92 -5.52 20.15
CA ARG A 864 -8.48 -5.53 20.46
C ARG A 864 -8.00 -6.91 20.90
N MET A 865 -8.76 -7.59 21.76
CA MET A 865 -8.46 -8.94 22.22
C MET A 865 -8.46 -9.95 21.07
N VAL A 866 -9.46 -9.95 20.17
CA VAL A 866 -9.49 -10.91 19.05
C VAL A 866 -8.42 -10.63 18.01
N ILE A 867 -8.06 -9.36 17.77
CA ILE A 867 -6.90 -8.99 16.95
C ILE A 867 -5.62 -9.56 17.57
N GLY A 868 -5.37 -9.32 18.86
CA GLY A 868 -4.20 -9.89 19.55
C GLY A 868 -4.17 -11.42 19.53
N ARG A 869 -5.32 -12.08 19.68
CA ARG A 869 -5.43 -13.54 19.56
C ARG A 869 -5.17 -14.04 18.14
N ALA A 870 -5.56 -13.28 17.11
CA ALA A 870 -5.26 -13.62 15.73
C ALA A 870 -3.74 -13.59 15.48
N PHE A 871 -3.05 -12.55 15.96
CA PHE A 871 -1.58 -12.48 15.90
C PHE A 871 -0.93 -13.65 16.66
N ASN A 872 -1.36 -13.93 17.89
CA ASN A 872 -0.83 -15.07 18.64
C ASN A 872 -1.00 -16.42 17.92
N LYS A 873 -2.04 -16.56 17.10
CA LYS A 873 -2.27 -17.77 16.29
C LYS A 873 -1.38 -17.80 15.04
N GLU A 874 -1.17 -16.65 14.41
CA GLU A 874 -0.32 -16.52 13.22
C GLU A 874 1.16 -16.80 13.53
N TYR A 875 1.63 -16.38 14.69
CA TYR A 875 3.01 -16.58 15.16
C TYR A 875 3.17 -17.76 16.12
N ARG A 876 2.21 -18.70 16.13
CA ARG A 876 2.35 -19.95 16.89
C ARG A 876 3.17 -20.94 16.06
N GLU A 877 4.34 -21.32 16.59
CA GLU A 877 5.31 -22.28 16.02
C GLU A 877 4.69 -23.52 15.34
#